data_AF-A0BGP9-F1
#
_entry.id   AF-A0BGP9-F1
#
_cell.length_a   1.000
_cell.length_b   1.000
_cell.length_c   1.000
_cell.angle_alpha   90.00
_cell.angle_beta   90.00
_cell.angle_gamma   90.00
#
_symmetry.space_group_name_H-M   'P 1'
#
loop_
_entity.id
_entity.type
_entity.pdbx_description
1 polymer ?
#
loop_
_entity_poly.entity_id
_entity_poly.type
_entity_poly.pdbx_seq_one_letter_code
_entity_poly.pdbx_strand_id
1 'polypeptide(L)'
;MSQAKGQTSTYKILPYQFIHVLDCNSNVTRVEIGPQTFIRQDHEQVTSGQQPQKMVVLPKQHYCIIENPIVKDKDGQPTKDRYGQFVVLHGEREIRFFEQYSTPFPLFPKENLLQQPKKLTVVKEGSALKIEAQRNFKQGENNILAGDQYLFKGPATYYPRIEEKILGQIDSILIKENQAILIRAKQEENDSNGVVRKSGEQWLIRTPGYYLPQVYEEFVKIIDAEILDNRKALHLKAIQTFKDVYSIERKAGEEYLITSEQTSAHIVDVFEELVTVINLTILDPRQYCIIENPFDFETQRNKFGSKVLVEGPRSFFLRPNESLQYGIQDSYILSEDQALLLRAKEKCKFTEKKLAKNNQFEEVEVDYEPGNKWMIHGPCIYTPPIVVEVIEKRERIPLDKNEGVYVRDTRTGQVRTVFGESYMLKSHEELWSMELPNNVEQLLSSQYFHTGGKRDKWKVVSYRAPFNTSVQVYDYKTKKTRIVFGPALVCLEPDEVFTQLSLSGKTPKTPGVNSPLMKSLFETSDHAVLKLLLAYNWRFKVDENNIESASQIFAVKDFIGDLCNQMASKVRAAVASVVFDKFHKTSAKLIRTAIFGTDENGKIRKEYLMVKNNLVITNVDIKTVEPVDNQTRQSLQRSVSLAIEISTKKQEQAAQHVAEQQEQQAQGELDQLRIEDDLKAEAAKQKLLEMENKSQEVTQQGSAIAEAEAIAKAEQIKAQKEYELAQLRARANKIEKEAALKQKQKEQDQTIKYEQEKAELEIRRAKELATIESNKFEQIIEALGQDTLIAMANAGPEMQAELLKGLGLQGYIFTDGNNPINLFNGAQQLIGGALPQ
;
A
#
# COMPACT_ATOMS: atom_id res chain seq x y z
N MET A 1 3.54 93.08 -65.19
CA MET A 1 4.63 93.91 -64.61
C MET A 1 5.01 93.36 -63.24
N SER A 2 6.15 92.69 -63.15
CA SER A 2 6.98 92.59 -61.94
C SER A 2 8.34 92.02 -62.35
N GLN A 3 9.22 92.96 -62.69
CA GLN A 3 10.68 92.93 -62.61
C GLN A 3 11.43 91.67 -63.08
N ALA A 4 12.11 91.87 -64.22
CA ALA A 4 13.30 91.16 -64.65
C ALA A 4 14.27 90.90 -63.47
N LYS A 5 14.34 89.65 -63.03
CA LYS A 5 15.53 89.10 -62.36
C LYS A 5 16.38 88.47 -63.46
N GLY A 6 17.61 88.97 -63.57
CA GLY A 6 18.57 88.77 -64.66
C GLY A 6 18.42 87.47 -65.42
N GLN A 7 17.86 87.54 -66.63
CA GLN A 7 18.06 86.51 -67.63
C GLN A 7 19.52 86.58 -68.04
N THR A 8 20.30 85.57 -67.66
CA THR A 8 21.63 85.33 -68.18
C THR A 8 21.59 85.43 -69.70
N SER A 9 22.32 86.39 -70.27
CA SER A 9 22.44 86.55 -71.73
C SER A 9 23.23 85.41 -72.37
N THR A 10 24.06 84.74 -71.57
CA THR A 10 24.92 83.62 -71.98
C THR A 10 24.62 82.37 -71.16
N TYR A 11 24.32 81.25 -71.83
CA TYR A 11 24.15 79.93 -71.22
C TYR A 11 25.31 79.03 -71.65
N LYS A 12 26.12 78.60 -70.68
CA LYS A 12 27.18 77.61 -70.93
C LYS A 12 26.57 76.21 -70.87
N ILE A 13 26.31 75.62 -72.03
CA ILE A 13 25.77 74.26 -72.16
C ILE A 13 26.95 73.31 -72.19
N LEU A 14 27.16 72.54 -71.11
CA LEU A 14 28.24 71.56 -71.02
C LEU A 14 27.94 70.33 -71.90
N PRO A 15 28.93 69.45 -72.18
CA PRO A 15 28.65 68.15 -72.81
C PRO A 15 27.52 67.39 -72.10
N TYR A 16 26.64 66.75 -72.88
CA TYR A 16 25.46 66.02 -72.39
C TYR A 16 24.44 66.86 -71.62
N GLN A 17 24.39 68.16 -71.85
CA GLN A 17 23.32 69.05 -71.41
C GLN A 17 22.57 69.63 -72.60
N PHE A 18 21.32 70.02 -72.36
CA PHE A 18 20.49 70.71 -73.34
C PHE A 18 19.63 71.80 -72.70
N ILE A 19 19.19 72.75 -73.52
CA ILE A 19 18.16 73.73 -73.16
C ILE A 19 17.12 73.81 -74.29
N HIS A 20 15.92 74.25 -73.96
CA HIS A 20 14.86 74.59 -74.88
C HIS A 20 14.82 76.10 -75.01
N VAL A 21 14.82 76.58 -76.24
CA VAL A 21 14.79 78.00 -76.58
C VAL A 21 13.55 78.25 -77.43
N LEU A 22 12.66 79.09 -76.92
CA LEU A 22 11.50 79.61 -77.62
C LEU A 22 11.92 80.88 -78.36
N ASP A 23 11.76 80.89 -79.67
CA ASP A 23 11.80 82.12 -80.48
C ASP A 23 10.43 82.79 -80.40
N CYS A 24 10.37 84.00 -79.85
CA CYS A 24 9.15 84.79 -79.66
C CYS A 24 8.59 85.37 -80.96
N ASN A 25 9.38 85.46 -82.04
CA ASN A 25 8.91 85.94 -83.34
C ASN A 25 8.15 84.84 -84.09
N SER A 26 8.69 83.62 -84.08
CA SER A 26 8.09 82.45 -84.77
C SER A 26 7.21 81.59 -83.85
N ASN A 27 7.29 81.80 -82.53
CA ASN A 27 6.69 80.98 -81.47
C ASN A 27 7.12 79.50 -81.52
N VAL A 28 8.32 79.24 -82.05
CA VAL A 28 8.89 77.90 -82.22
C VAL A 28 9.88 77.62 -81.08
N THR A 29 9.69 76.51 -80.38
CA THR A 29 10.64 76.01 -79.38
C THR A 29 11.55 74.98 -80.00
N ARG A 30 12.85 75.25 -79.97
CA ARG A 30 13.90 74.33 -80.42
C ARG A 30 14.76 73.84 -79.25
N VAL A 31 15.50 72.76 -79.47
CA VAL A 31 16.47 72.23 -78.50
C VAL A 31 17.88 72.62 -78.92
N GLU A 32 18.64 73.16 -77.98
CA GLU A 32 20.06 73.48 -78.13
C GLU A 32 20.88 72.50 -77.29
N ILE A 33 21.84 71.83 -77.93
CA ILE A 33 22.63 70.73 -77.35
C ILE A 33 24.07 71.20 -77.11
N GLY A 34 24.68 70.84 -75.98
CA GLY A 34 26.09 71.13 -75.69
C GLY A 34 27.07 70.16 -76.37
N PRO A 35 28.38 70.48 -76.45
CA PRO A 35 29.03 71.61 -75.78
C PRO A 35 29.01 72.89 -76.62
N GLN A 36 28.30 73.91 -76.13
CA GLN A 36 28.33 75.26 -76.73
C GLN A 36 27.99 76.33 -75.70
N THR A 37 28.51 77.53 -75.92
CA THR A 37 28.05 78.72 -75.17
C THR A 37 26.96 79.37 -76.00
N PHE A 38 25.71 79.17 -75.60
CA PHE A 38 24.55 79.73 -76.27
C PHE A 38 24.36 81.19 -75.84
N ILE A 39 24.36 82.10 -76.81
CA ILE A 39 24.10 83.53 -76.59
C ILE A 39 22.69 83.81 -77.08
N ARG A 40 21.83 84.20 -76.14
CA ARG A 40 20.40 84.42 -76.40
C ARG A 40 20.19 85.75 -77.12
N GLN A 41 19.47 85.72 -78.24
CA GLN A 41 19.07 86.93 -78.97
C GLN A 41 17.85 87.61 -78.33
N ASP A 42 17.56 88.86 -78.69
CA ASP A 42 16.48 89.66 -78.09
C ASP A 42 15.09 89.02 -78.25
N HIS A 43 14.88 88.29 -79.36
CA HIS A 43 13.63 87.58 -79.65
C HIS A 43 13.60 86.16 -79.08
N GLU A 44 14.55 85.75 -78.24
CA GLU A 44 14.63 84.38 -77.73
C GLU A 44 14.43 84.30 -76.21
N GLN A 45 13.74 83.25 -75.77
CA GLN A 45 13.47 82.95 -74.37
C GLN A 45 13.81 81.47 -74.06
N VAL A 46 14.67 81.24 -73.07
CA VAL A 46 14.96 79.87 -72.60
C VAL A 46 13.82 79.38 -71.71
N THR A 47 13.24 78.22 -72.04
CA THR A 47 12.06 77.63 -71.37
C THR A 47 12.39 76.47 -70.43
N SER A 48 13.57 75.85 -70.54
CA SER A 48 13.98 74.69 -69.70
C SER A 48 14.39 75.00 -68.25
N GLY A 49 14.26 76.25 -67.80
CA GLY A 49 14.68 76.73 -66.48
C GLY A 49 15.98 77.55 -66.51
N GLN A 50 16.47 77.98 -65.33
CA GLN A 50 17.65 78.85 -65.19
C GLN A 50 18.99 78.15 -65.48
N GLN A 51 19.01 76.81 -65.52
CA GLN A 51 20.21 76.00 -65.77
C GLN A 51 19.95 74.96 -66.87
N PRO A 52 20.96 74.61 -67.70
CA PRO A 52 20.86 73.53 -68.66
C PRO A 52 20.49 72.18 -68.03
N GLN A 53 19.53 71.48 -68.64
CA GLN A 53 19.09 70.16 -68.19
C GLN A 53 20.07 69.08 -68.64
N LYS A 54 20.23 68.03 -67.84
CA LYS A 54 21.06 66.87 -68.22
C LYS A 54 20.30 65.99 -69.21
N MET A 55 21.00 65.50 -70.23
CA MET A 55 20.48 64.46 -71.11
C MET A 55 20.16 63.19 -70.31
N VAL A 56 19.19 62.42 -70.79
CA VAL A 56 18.83 61.14 -70.19
C VAL A 56 19.92 60.13 -70.56
N VAL A 57 20.53 59.53 -69.53
CA VAL A 57 21.52 58.47 -69.69
C VAL A 57 20.84 57.14 -69.36
N LEU A 58 20.78 56.23 -70.34
CA LEU A 58 20.34 54.86 -70.12
C LEU A 58 21.56 53.96 -69.85
N PRO A 59 21.68 53.32 -68.67
CA PRO A 59 22.67 52.28 -68.47
C PRO A 59 22.32 51.00 -69.25
N LYS A 60 23.28 50.09 -69.43
CA LYS A 60 23.03 48.75 -69.99
C LYS A 60 21.90 48.04 -69.23
N GLN A 61 21.05 47.30 -69.94
CA GLN A 61 19.89 46.58 -69.38
C GLN A 61 18.88 47.48 -68.64
N HIS A 62 18.81 48.77 -68.98
CA HIS A 62 17.78 49.67 -68.46
C HIS A 62 16.91 50.18 -69.60
N TYR A 63 15.70 50.59 -69.23
CA TYR A 63 14.76 51.27 -70.11
C TYR A 63 14.17 52.48 -69.40
N CYS A 64 13.66 53.42 -70.17
CA CYS A 64 12.82 54.50 -69.64
C CYS A 64 11.54 54.62 -70.47
N ILE A 65 10.51 55.25 -69.90
CA ILE A 65 9.25 55.51 -70.59
C ILE A 65 9.13 57.00 -70.82
N ILE A 66 8.88 57.38 -72.06
CA ILE A 66 8.68 58.77 -72.48
C ILE A 66 7.25 58.94 -72.94
N GLU A 67 6.65 60.04 -72.49
CA GLU A 67 5.33 60.48 -72.90
C GLU A 67 5.47 61.56 -73.98
N ASN A 68 4.57 61.51 -74.97
CA ASN A 68 4.59 62.35 -76.17
C ASN A 68 5.90 62.21 -76.98
N PRO A 69 6.29 61.00 -77.39
CA PRO A 69 7.56 60.78 -78.08
C PRO A 69 7.60 61.53 -79.42
N ILE A 70 8.79 61.97 -79.81
CA ILE A 70 9.01 62.66 -81.08
C ILE A 70 8.82 61.74 -82.28
N VAL A 71 8.19 62.26 -83.34
CA VAL A 71 8.08 61.57 -84.62
C VAL A 71 9.43 61.66 -85.33
N LYS A 72 9.96 60.51 -85.75
CA LYS A 72 11.21 60.42 -86.51
C LYS A 72 10.93 60.15 -87.98
N ASP A 73 11.78 60.66 -88.85
CA ASP A 73 11.78 60.35 -90.28
C ASP A 73 12.44 58.99 -90.57
N LYS A 74 12.53 58.61 -91.86
CA LYS A 74 13.13 57.34 -92.30
C LYS A 74 14.61 57.22 -91.96
N ASP A 75 15.29 58.35 -91.74
CA ASP A 75 16.71 58.43 -91.39
C ASP A 75 16.92 58.54 -89.87
N GLY A 76 15.84 58.42 -89.08
CA GLY A 76 15.86 58.47 -87.62
C GLY A 76 16.02 59.87 -87.04
N GLN A 77 15.90 60.92 -87.86
CA GLN A 77 15.99 62.31 -87.43
C GLN A 77 14.63 62.85 -86.98
N PRO A 78 14.58 63.80 -86.03
CA PRO A 78 13.31 64.31 -85.53
C PRO A 78 12.60 65.19 -86.56
N THR A 79 11.35 64.84 -86.89
CA THR A 79 10.52 65.54 -87.88
C THR A 79 10.06 66.89 -87.35
N LYS A 80 10.19 67.93 -88.17
CA LYS A 80 9.68 69.28 -87.90
C LYS A 80 8.44 69.56 -88.75
N ASP A 81 7.51 70.34 -88.21
CA ASP A 81 6.33 70.81 -88.94
C ASP A 81 6.68 71.96 -89.91
N ARG A 82 5.67 72.49 -90.61
CA ARG A 82 5.82 73.59 -91.58
C ARG A 82 6.38 74.88 -90.97
N TYR A 83 6.32 75.03 -89.65
CA TYR A 83 6.78 76.19 -88.90
C TYR A 83 8.13 75.94 -88.23
N GLY A 84 8.69 74.72 -88.30
CA GLY A 84 9.97 74.36 -87.72
C GLY A 84 9.88 73.78 -86.29
N GLN A 85 8.67 73.54 -85.77
CA GLN A 85 8.43 72.92 -84.47
C GLN A 85 8.53 71.40 -84.57
N PHE A 86 9.12 70.76 -83.57
CA PHE A 86 9.17 69.30 -83.50
C PHE A 86 7.78 68.68 -83.36
N VAL A 87 7.50 67.65 -84.17
CA VAL A 87 6.23 66.91 -84.15
C VAL A 87 6.32 65.78 -83.13
N VAL A 88 5.41 65.75 -82.17
CA VAL A 88 5.32 64.70 -81.15
C VAL A 88 4.01 63.91 -81.29
N LEU A 89 4.02 62.63 -80.90
CA LEU A 89 2.84 61.79 -80.82
C LEU A 89 2.10 62.05 -79.51
N HIS A 90 1.20 63.02 -79.52
CA HIS A 90 0.43 63.41 -78.33
C HIS A 90 -0.39 62.24 -77.76
N GLY A 91 -0.23 61.99 -76.45
CA GLY A 91 -0.96 60.94 -75.71
C GLY A 91 -0.36 59.53 -75.86
N GLU A 92 0.62 59.34 -76.73
CA GLU A 92 1.33 58.08 -76.86
C GLU A 92 2.54 58.00 -75.92
N ARG A 93 3.00 56.77 -75.70
CA ARG A 93 4.18 56.46 -74.90
C ARG A 93 5.20 55.75 -75.77
N GLU A 94 6.49 55.97 -75.51
CA GLU A 94 7.58 55.23 -76.13
C GLU A 94 8.45 54.63 -75.02
N ILE A 95 8.82 53.36 -75.16
CA ILE A 95 9.79 52.72 -74.29
C ILE A 95 11.14 52.79 -74.98
N ARG A 96 12.08 53.53 -74.40
CA ARG A 96 13.46 53.64 -74.93
C ARG A 96 14.35 52.65 -74.21
N PHE A 97 14.99 51.78 -74.99
CA PHE A 97 15.96 50.79 -74.53
C PHE A 97 17.40 51.24 -74.81
N PHE A 98 18.34 50.72 -74.03
CA PHE A 98 19.76 51.00 -74.19
C PHE A 98 20.29 50.64 -75.59
N GLU A 99 19.79 49.56 -76.21
CA GLU A 99 20.25 49.09 -77.53
C GLU A 99 20.01 50.13 -78.63
N GLN A 100 18.93 50.90 -78.52
CA GLN A 100 18.55 51.94 -79.50
C GLN A 100 19.07 53.33 -79.10
N TYR A 101 19.26 53.58 -77.80
CA TYR A 101 19.66 54.87 -77.24
C TYR A 101 20.89 54.70 -76.34
N SER A 102 21.99 54.26 -76.95
CA SER A 102 23.26 53.95 -76.25
C SER A 102 24.06 55.21 -75.85
N THR A 103 23.78 56.34 -76.49
CA THR A 103 24.34 57.65 -76.16
C THR A 103 23.32 58.50 -75.39
N PRO A 104 23.76 59.39 -74.49
CA PRO A 104 22.85 60.31 -73.81
C PRO A 104 22.05 61.14 -74.81
N PHE A 105 20.74 61.21 -74.63
CA PHE A 105 19.84 61.93 -75.53
C PHE A 105 19.08 63.05 -74.79
N PRO A 106 18.84 64.20 -75.45
CA PRO A 106 18.00 65.25 -74.89
C PRO A 106 16.52 64.85 -74.95
N LEU A 107 15.70 65.46 -74.10
CA LEU A 107 14.25 65.46 -74.29
C LEU A 107 13.89 66.61 -75.21
N PHE A 108 13.11 66.34 -76.24
CA PHE A 108 12.63 67.41 -77.13
C PHE A 108 11.49 68.20 -76.48
N PRO A 109 11.22 69.43 -76.94
CA PRO A 109 10.08 70.20 -76.43
C PRO A 109 8.79 69.38 -76.52
N LYS A 110 8.03 69.31 -75.41
CA LYS A 110 6.82 68.51 -75.20
C LYS A 110 7.03 67.01 -74.91
N GLU A 111 8.24 66.46 -75.06
CA GLU A 111 8.55 65.12 -74.53
C GLU A 111 8.73 65.19 -73.01
N ASN A 112 8.09 64.25 -72.30
CA ASN A 112 8.23 64.13 -70.85
C ASN A 112 8.79 62.76 -70.48
N LEU A 113 9.78 62.72 -69.59
CA LEU A 113 10.29 61.47 -69.03
C LEU A 113 9.35 60.99 -67.92
N LEU A 114 8.45 60.05 -68.25
CA LEU A 114 7.47 59.49 -67.31
C LEU A 114 8.12 58.55 -66.29
N GLN A 115 9.04 57.69 -66.75
CA GLN A 115 9.73 56.72 -65.91
C GLN A 115 11.24 56.93 -66.01
N GLN A 116 11.90 57.23 -64.88
CA GLN A 116 13.35 57.28 -64.80
C GLN A 116 13.97 55.92 -65.19
N PRO A 117 15.22 55.89 -65.72
CA PRO A 117 15.90 54.67 -66.13
C PRO A 117 15.75 53.53 -65.11
N LYS A 118 15.03 52.48 -65.49
CA LYS A 118 14.72 51.32 -64.66
C LYS A 118 15.35 50.08 -65.27
N LYS A 119 15.93 49.22 -64.43
CA LYS A 119 16.53 47.95 -64.86
C LYS A 119 15.44 47.03 -65.44
N LEU A 120 15.75 46.36 -66.54
CA LEU A 120 14.90 45.33 -67.14
C LEU A 120 14.67 44.19 -66.14
N THR A 121 13.45 43.66 -66.12
CA THR A 121 13.07 42.57 -65.22
C THR A 121 13.65 41.26 -65.73
N VAL A 122 14.54 40.65 -64.96
CA VAL A 122 15.08 39.32 -65.27
C VAL A 122 14.21 38.28 -64.59
N VAL A 123 13.59 37.40 -65.39
CA VAL A 123 12.78 36.29 -64.92
C VAL A 123 13.68 35.07 -64.80
N LYS A 124 13.74 34.50 -63.59
CA LYS A 124 14.61 33.36 -63.29
C LYS A 124 14.01 32.07 -63.84
N GLU A 125 14.85 31.06 -64.00
CA GLU A 125 14.40 29.70 -64.27
C GLU A 125 13.43 29.23 -63.18
N GLY A 126 12.35 28.53 -63.56
CA GLY A 126 11.30 28.11 -62.62
C GLY A 126 10.38 29.23 -62.14
N SER A 127 10.44 30.42 -62.75
CA SER A 127 9.51 31.53 -62.50
C SER A 127 8.93 32.07 -63.81
N ALA A 128 7.75 32.69 -63.74
CA ALA A 128 7.12 33.36 -64.86
C ALA A 128 6.47 34.66 -64.43
N LEU A 129 6.46 35.65 -65.31
CA LEU A 129 5.62 36.84 -65.13
C LEU A 129 4.24 36.57 -65.71
N LYS A 130 3.21 36.79 -64.91
CA LYS A 130 1.83 36.83 -65.38
C LYS A 130 1.54 38.19 -65.98
N ILE A 131 1.25 38.22 -67.27
CA ILE A 131 1.04 39.44 -68.05
C ILE A 131 -0.40 39.48 -68.53
N GLU A 132 -0.99 40.66 -68.54
CA GLU A 132 -2.30 40.96 -69.11
C GLU A 132 -2.16 42.02 -70.22
N ALA A 133 -2.74 41.73 -71.38
CA ALA A 133 -2.78 42.68 -72.49
C ALA A 133 -3.84 43.77 -72.23
N GLN A 134 -3.43 45.04 -72.29
CA GLN A 134 -4.31 46.21 -72.09
C GLN A 134 -4.96 46.69 -73.39
N ARG A 135 -4.33 46.43 -74.54
CA ARG A 135 -4.86 46.75 -75.88
C ARG A 135 -4.55 45.63 -76.85
N ASN A 136 -5.28 45.55 -77.96
CA ASN A 136 -5.03 44.55 -78.99
C ASN A 136 -3.70 44.83 -79.69
N PHE A 137 -2.84 43.82 -79.83
CA PHE A 137 -1.59 43.95 -80.57
C PHE A 137 -1.14 42.63 -81.20
N LYS A 138 -0.23 42.72 -82.16
CA LYS A 138 0.38 41.56 -82.81
C LYS A 138 1.71 41.23 -82.16
N GLN A 139 1.87 39.99 -81.73
CA GLN A 139 3.14 39.43 -81.25
C GLN A 139 3.54 38.28 -82.18
N GLY A 140 4.40 38.56 -83.16
CA GLY A 140 4.71 37.62 -84.23
C GLY A 140 3.49 37.37 -85.11
N GLU A 141 3.10 36.09 -85.26
CA GLU A 141 1.90 35.67 -86.00
C GLU A 141 0.62 35.70 -85.15
N ASN A 142 0.74 35.84 -83.82
CA ASN A 142 -0.40 35.77 -82.90
C ASN A 142 -1.04 37.16 -82.69
N ASN A 143 -2.38 37.20 -82.78
CA ASN A 143 -3.18 38.36 -82.39
C ASN A 143 -3.55 38.23 -80.91
N ILE A 144 -2.98 39.08 -80.06
CA ILE A 144 -3.32 39.14 -78.64
C ILE A 144 -4.42 40.17 -78.44
N LEU A 145 -5.52 39.77 -77.80
CA LEU A 145 -6.67 40.61 -77.53
C LEU A 145 -6.53 41.28 -76.16
N ALA A 146 -7.18 42.43 -75.99
CA ALA A 146 -7.26 43.11 -74.72
C ALA A 146 -7.99 42.23 -73.68
N GLY A 147 -7.37 42.06 -72.52
CA GLY A 147 -7.83 41.17 -71.45
C GLY A 147 -7.17 39.79 -71.45
N ASP A 148 -6.48 39.39 -72.53
CA ASP A 148 -5.78 38.10 -72.57
C ASP A 148 -4.66 38.07 -71.53
N GLN A 149 -4.64 37.00 -70.74
CA GLN A 149 -3.60 36.72 -69.76
C GLN A 149 -2.68 35.61 -70.27
N TYR A 150 -1.37 35.79 -70.13
CA TYR A 150 -0.39 34.78 -70.52
C TYR A 150 0.86 34.84 -69.63
N LEU A 151 1.68 33.80 -69.68
CA LEU A 151 2.91 33.68 -68.90
C LEU A 151 4.14 33.97 -69.75
N PHE A 152 4.97 34.90 -69.30
CA PHE A 152 6.34 35.05 -69.78
C PHE A 152 7.28 34.18 -68.94
N LYS A 153 7.62 33.01 -69.46
CA LYS A 153 8.41 31.99 -68.75
C LYS A 153 9.91 32.33 -68.78
N GLY A 154 10.59 32.22 -67.64
CA GLY A 154 12.04 32.31 -67.56
C GLY A 154 12.76 31.02 -67.99
N PRO A 155 14.10 31.02 -68.11
CA PRO A 155 15.01 32.14 -67.86
C PRO A 155 15.08 33.10 -69.05
N ALA A 156 14.56 34.32 -68.88
CA ALA A 156 14.54 35.34 -69.93
C ALA A 156 14.48 36.75 -69.32
N THR A 157 14.97 37.75 -70.06
CA THR A 157 14.82 39.16 -69.68
C THR A 157 13.55 39.70 -70.33
N TYR A 158 12.63 40.18 -69.50
CA TYR A 158 11.37 40.76 -69.97
C TYR A 158 11.60 42.18 -70.49
N TYR A 159 11.27 42.38 -71.78
CA TYR A 159 11.25 43.69 -72.41
C TYR A 159 9.83 44.24 -72.34
N PRO A 160 9.58 45.25 -71.49
CA PRO A 160 8.24 45.81 -71.31
C PRO A 160 7.69 46.38 -72.61
N ARG A 161 6.39 46.18 -72.82
CA ARG A 161 5.62 46.78 -73.91
C ARG A 161 4.56 47.70 -73.34
N ILE A 162 4.12 48.68 -74.13
CA ILE A 162 3.10 49.66 -73.68
C ILE A 162 1.73 48.98 -73.60
N GLU A 163 1.54 47.95 -74.43
CA GLU A 163 0.36 47.12 -74.54
C GLU A 163 0.19 46.17 -73.35
N GLU A 164 1.23 45.94 -72.54
CA GLU A 164 1.29 44.86 -71.56
C GLU A 164 1.33 45.41 -70.13
N LYS A 165 0.63 44.74 -69.22
CA LYS A 165 0.66 45.01 -67.79
C LYS A 165 1.08 43.76 -67.03
N ILE A 166 2.11 43.87 -66.21
CA ILE A 166 2.52 42.79 -65.32
C ILE A 166 1.53 42.72 -64.15
N LEU A 167 0.87 41.57 -63.99
CA LEU A 167 -0.02 41.28 -62.85
C LEU A 167 0.75 40.76 -61.64
N GLY A 168 1.81 39.98 -61.86
CA GLY A 168 2.62 39.41 -60.78
C GLY A 168 3.65 38.40 -61.29
N GLN A 169 4.42 37.84 -60.37
CA GLN A 169 5.34 36.73 -60.63
C GLN A 169 4.76 35.44 -60.03
N ILE A 170 4.84 34.35 -60.79
CA ILE A 170 4.47 32.99 -60.37
C ILE A 170 5.76 32.20 -60.30
N ASP A 171 5.99 31.56 -59.16
CA ASP A 171 7.12 30.65 -58.97
C ASP A 171 6.65 29.20 -59.05
N SER A 172 7.54 28.32 -59.46
CA SER A 172 7.30 26.88 -59.49
C SER A 172 7.17 26.30 -58.07
N ILE A 173 6.31 25.29 -57.96
CA ILE A 173 5.97 24.60 -56.72
C ILE A 173 6.71 23.27 -56.72
N LEU A 174 7.48 23.01 -55.67
CA LEU A 174 8.22 21.76 -55.51
C LEU A 174 7.26 20.65 -55.05
N ILE A 175 7.10 19.62 -55.88
CA ILE A 175 6.40 18.38 -55.57
C ILE A 175 7.44 17.33 -55.21
N LYS A 176 7.44 16.84 -53.96
CA LYS A 176 8.33 15.76 -53.53
C LYS A 176 7.76 14.40 -53.95
N GLU A 177 8.57 13.34 -53.79
CA GLU A 177 8.06 11.98 -53.84
C GLU A 177 6.96 11.78 -52.79
N ASN A 178 5.95 10.97 -53.11
CA ASN A 178 4.76 10.75 -52.27
C ASN A 178 3.95 12.02 -51.96
N GLN A 179 4.05 13.05 -52.81
CA GLN A 179 3.21 14.24 -52.75
C GLN A 179 2.52 14.48 -54.09
N ALA A 180 1.36 15.09 -54.04
CA ALA A 180 0.71 15.68 -55.20
C ALA A 180 0.28 17.11 -54.86
N ILE A 181 0.09 17.92 -55.88
CA ILE A 181 -0.56 19.23 -55.71
C ILE A 181 -1.97 19.17 -56.26
N LEU A 182 -2.90 19.74 -55.50
CA LEU A 182 -4.27 19.96 -55.92
C LEU A 182 -4.36 21.30 -56.66
N ILE A 183 -4.79 21.23 -57.91
CA ILE A 183 -5.02 22.39 -58.76
C ILE A 183 -6.51 22.54 -59.01
N ARG A 184 -6.95 23.81 -59.10
CA ARG A 184 -8.30 24.19 -59.51
C ARG A 184 -8.24 25.07 -60.74
N ALA A 185 -9.06 24.77 -61.76
CA ALA A 185 -9.19 25.63 -62.94
C ALA A 185 -10.02 26.87 -62.62
N LYS A 186 -9.48 28.08 -62.86
CA LYS A 186 -10.24 29.34 -62.76
C LYS A 186 -11.15 29.55 -63.97
N GLN A 187 -10.66 29.18 -65.14
CA GLN A 187 -11.37 29.25 -66.42
C GLN A 187 -11.17 27.93 -67.17
N GLU A 188 -11.95 27.74 -68.23
CA GLU A 188 -11.76 26.59 -69.11
C GLU A 188 -10.39 26.70 -69.80
N GLU A 189 -9.48 25.78 -69.50
CA GLU A 189 -8.16 25.71 -70.12
C GLU A 189 -7.71 24.26 -70.26
N ASN A 190 -6.70 24.04 -71.10
CA ASN A 190 -6.04 22.73 -71.19
C ASN A 190 -4.97 22.65 -70.11
N ASP A 191 -5.05 21.62 -69.27
CA ASP A 191 -4.02 21.37 -68.28
C ASP A 191 -2.67 21.02 -68.93
N SER A 192 -1.63 20.89 -68.11
CA SER A 192 -0.27 20.58 -68.59
C SER A 192 -0.14 19.23 -69.31
N ASN A 193 -1.13 18.34 -69.19
CA ASN A 193 -1.19 17.04 -69.87
C ASN A 193 -2.11 17.05 -71.10
N GLY A 194 -2.68 18.22 -71.45
CA GLY A 194 -3.57 18.39 -72.60
C GLY A 194 -5.02 18.01 -72.35
N VAL A 195 -5.43 17.81 -71.09
CA VAL A 195 -6.84 17.54 -70.74
C VAL A 195 -7.60 18.86 -70.59
N VAL A 196 -8.73 18.97 -71.28
CA VAL A 196 -9.63 20.13 -71.16
C VAL A 196 -10.25 20.13 -69.76
N ARG A 197 -9.98 21.16 -68.96
CA ARG A 197 -10.52 21.33 -67.60
C ARG A 197 -11.59 22.39 -67.58
N LYS A 198 -12.74 22.08 -66.99
CA LYS A 198 -13.83 23.05 -66.84
C LYS A 198 -13.55 24.02 -65.70
N SER A 199 -14.13 25.22 -65.75
CA SER A 199 -14.05 26.17 -64.65
C SER A 199 -14.55 25.55 -63.34
N GLY A 200 -13.74 25.65 -62.29
CA GLY A 200 -13.99 25.09 -60.95
C GLY A 200 -13.55 23.62 -60.78
N GLU A 201 -13.21 22.91 -61.85
CA GLU A 201 -12.73 21.52 -61.78
C GLU A 201 -11.43 21.43 -61.00
N GLN A 202 -11.27 20.35 -60.23
CA GLN A 202 -10.09 20.08 -59.42
C GLN A 202 -9.43 18.76 -59.86
N TRP A 203 -8.10 18.73 -59.89
CA TRP A 203 -7.32 17.53 -60.20
C TRP A 203 -5.96 17.56 -59.49
N LEU A 204 -5.32 16.39 -59.44
CA LEU A 204 -4.00 16.22 -58.85
C LEU A 204 -2.90 16.18 -59.90
N ILE A 205 -1.76 16.79 -59.57
CA ILE A 205 -0.51 16.65 -60.31
C ILE A 205 0.47 15.90 -59.42
N ARG A 206 0.85 14.71 -59.89
CA ARG A 206 1.62 13.71 -59.14
C ARG A 206 3.09 13.63 -59.56
N THR A 207 3.48 14.30 -60.64
CA THR A 207 4.85 14.25 -61.18
C THR A 207 5.82 14.95 -60.24
N PRO A 208 6.80 14.24 -59.62
CA PRO A 208 7.77 14.86 -58.74
C PRO A 208 8.65 15.86 -59.50
N GLY A 209 9.01 16.96 -58.84
CA GLY A 209 9.80 18.04 -59.42
C GLY A 209 9.16 19.40 -59.26
N TYR A 210 9.68 20.38 -60.01
CA TYR A 210 9.16 21.74 -60.00
C TYR A 210 8.02 21.88 -60.99
N TYR A 211 6.83 22.18 -60.49
CA TYR A 211 5.65 22.42 -61.30
C TYR A 211 5.35 23.92 -61.39
N LEU A 212 5.31 24.49 -62.60
CA LEU A 212 4.94 25.88 -62.81
C LEU A 212 3.46 25.96 -63.23
N PRO A 213 2.56 26.49 -62.38
CA PRO A 213 1.15 26.65 -62.73
C PRO A 213 0.95 27.46 -64.01
N GLN A 214 -0.02 27.06 -64.83
CA GLN A 214 -0.46 27.81 -66.01
C GLN A 214 -1.26 29.07 -65.61
N VAL A 215 -1.76 29.80 -66.61
CA VAL A 215 -2.37 31.12 -66.42
C VAL A 215 -3.61 31.06 -65.53
N TYR A 216 -4.46 30.04 -65.75
CA TYR A 216 -5.75 29.89 -65.10
C TYR A 216 -5.77 28.73 -64.09
N GLU A 217 -4.65 28.06 -63.87
CA GLU A 217 -4.47 27.11 -62.78
C GLU A 217 -4.27 27.84 -61.45
N GLU A 218 -5.10 27.46 -60.47
CA GLU A 218 -4.98 27.90 -59.09
C GLU A 218 -4.42 26.77 -58.25
N PHE A 219 -3.27 27.01 -57.62
CA PHE A 219 -2.77 26.12 -56.58
C PHE A 219 -3.70 26.16 -55.36
N VAL A 220 -4.18 25.00 -54.93
CA VAL A 220 -5.06 24.86 -53.75
C VAL A 220 -4.25 24.40 -52.54
N LYS A 221 -3.61 23.22 -52.62
CA LYS A 221 -2.80 22.64 -51.54
C LYS A 221 -1.89 21.52 -52.03
N ILE A 222 -0.92 21.14 -51.20
CA ILE A 222 -0.16 19.88 -51.33
C ILE A 222 -0.96 18.78 -50.60
N ILE A 223 -0.99 17.58 -51.17
CA ILE A 223 -1.57 16.37 -50.59
C ILE A 223 -0.45 15.35 -50.44
N ASP A 224 -0.22 14.91 -49.20
CA ASP A 224 0.73 13.86 -48.89
C ASP A 224 0.08 12.48 -49.11
N ALA A 225 0.90 11.50 -49.51
CA ALA A 225 0.45 10.12 -49.60
C ALA A 225 0.29 9.49 -48.21
N GLU A 226 -0.77 8.71 -48.05
CA GLU A 226 -0.93 7.83 -46.91
C GLU A 226 -0.04 6.60 -47.10
N ILE A 227 0.84 6.35 -46.13
CA ILE A 227 1.80 5.24 -46.17
C ILE A 227 1.09 3.96 -45.69
N LEU A 228 1.11 2.94 -46.54
CA LEU A 228 0.51 1.63 -46.29
C LEU A 228 1.59 0.62 -45.89
N ASP A 229 1.36 -0.07 -44.79
CA ASP A 229 2.14 -1.22 -44.36
C ASP A 229 1.30 -2.50 -44.47
N ASN A 230 1.90 -3.67 -44.21
CA ASN A 230 1.17 -4.94 -44.24
C ASN A 230 0.12 -5.07 -43.12
N ARG A 231 -0.04 -4.07 -42.27
CA ARG A 231 -0.97 -4.05 -41.13
C ARG A 231 -2.10 -3.04 -41.30
N LYS A 232 -2.07 -2.22 -42.35
CA LYS A 232 -3.04 -1.15 -42.60
C LYS A 232 -3.57 -1.23 -44.02
N ALA A 233 -4.85 -0.92 -44.16
CA ALA A 233 -5.53 -0.72 -45.43
C ALA A 233 -6.32 0.59 -45.39
N LEU A 234 -6.36 1.31 -46.51
CA LEU A 234 -7.21 2.50 -46.65
C LEU A 234 -8.59 2.07 -47.11
N HIS A 235 -9.63 2.47 -46.38
CA HIS A 235 -11.01 2.34 -46.79
C HIS A 235 -11.45 3.63 -47.46
N LEU A 236 -11.63 3.55 -48.77
CA LEU A 236 -12.01 4.67 -49.62
C LEU A 236 -13.43 4.50 -50.15
N LYS A 237 -14.07 5.63 -50.42
CA LYS A 237 -15.36 5.71 -51.09
C LYS A 237 -15.25 6.60 -52.31
N ALA A 238 -15.77 6.14 -53.45
CA ALA A 238 -15.81 6.93 -54.67
C ALA A 238 -16.96 7.95 -54.60
N ILE A 239 -16.64 9.24 -54.74
CA ILE A 239 -17.64 10.34 -54.73
C ILE A 239 -18.43 10.36 -56.05
N GLN A 240 -17.76 10.05 -57.15
CA GLN A 240 -18.35 9.95 -58.49
C GLN A 240 -17.76 8.75 -59.25
N THR A 241 -18.34 8.41 -60.40
CA THR A 241 -17.78 7.34 -61.24
C THR A 241 -16.52 7.84 -61.94
N PHE A 242 -15.38 7.19 -61.67
CA PHE A 242 -14.09 7.55 -62.26
C PHE A 242 -13.18 6.32 -62.38
N LYS A 243 -12.06 6.46 -63.07
CA LYS A 243 -10.99 5.45 -63.11
C LYS A 243 -9.90 5.86 -62.13
N ASP A 244 -9.59 4.97 -61.19
CA ASP A 244 -8.55 5.21 -60.20
C ASP A 244 -7.14 5.16 -60.82
N VAL A 245 -6.12 5.48 -60.01
CA VAL A 245 -4.71 5.48 -60.44
C VAL A 245 -4.25 4.09 -60.93
N TYR A 246 -4.92 3.02 -60.50
CA TYR A 246 -4.63 1.64 -60.90
C TYR A 246 -5.47 1.18 -62.10
N SER A 247 -6.17 2.11 -62.77
CA SER A 247 -7.04 1.85 -63.92
C SER A 247 -8.26 0.97 -63.61
N ILE A 248 -8.69 0.91 -62.35
CA ILE A 248 -9.93 0.23 -61.94
C ILE A 248 -11.07 1.25 -62.00
N GLU A 249 -12.17 0.86 -62.65
CA GLU A 249 -13.37 1.69 -62.71
C GLU A 249 -14.12 1.59 -61.38
N ARG A 250 -14.28 2.73 -60.69
CA ARG A 250 -15.02 2.86 -59.44
C ARG A 250 -16.33 3.56 -59.70
N LYS A 251 -17.45 2.99 -59.25
CA LYS A 251 -18.78 3.60 -59.40
C LYS A 251 -19.06 4.57 -58.26
N ALA A 252 -19.86 5.60 -58.52
CA ALA A 252 -20.28 6.54 -57.47
C ALA A 252 -20.91 5.81 -56.26
N GLY A 253 -20.40 6.09 -55.07
CA GLY A 253 -20.80 5.47 -53.80
C GLY A 253 -20.18 4.10 -53.52
N GLU A 254 -19.39 3.54 -54.44
CA GLU A 254 -18.67 2.29 -54.22
C GLU A 254 -17.57 2.47 -53.16
N GLU A 255 -17.52 1.54 -52.21
CA GLU A 255 -16.51 1.49 -51.17
C GLU A 255 -15.54 0.34 -51.43
N TYR A 256 -14.24 0.60 -51.26
CA TYR A 256 -13.19 -0.38 -51.53
C TYR A 256 -11.98 -0.17 -50.62
N LEU A 257 -11.10 -1.16 -50.58
CA LEU A 257 -9.85 -1.09 -49.83
C LEU A 257 -8.64 -1.01 -50.74
N ILE A 258 -7.65 -0.23 -50.32
CA ILE A 258 -6.29 -0.24 -50.87
C ILE A 258 -5.36 -0.79 -49.79
N THR A 259 -4.60 -1.83 -50.13
CA THR A 259 -3.65 -2.52 -49.25
C THR A 259 -2.22 -2.33 -49.75
N SER A 260 -1.24 -2.73 -48.93
CA SER A 260 0.18 -2.73 -49.32
C SER A 260 0.51 -3.63 -50.52
N GLU A 261 -0.38 -4.55 -50.89
CA GLU A 261 -0.24 -5.40 -52.09
C GLU A 261 -0.40 -4.60 -53.39
N GLN A 262 -1.17 -3.50 -53.36
CA GLN A 262 -1.37 -2.62 -54.52
C GLN A 262 -0.35 -1.49 -54.58
N THR A 263 -0.09 -0.83 -53.44
CA THR A 263 0.93 0.23 -53.34
C THR A 263 1.44 0.37 -51.91
N SER A 264 2.68 0.82 -51.74
CA SER A 264 3.25 1.19 -50.43
C SER A 264 2.80 2.57 -49.96
N ALA A 265 2.35 3.44 -50.86
CA ALA A 265 1.89 4.78 -50.54
C ALA A 265 0.78 5.19 -51.52
N HIS A 266 -0.33 5.70 -50.99
CA HIS A 266 -1.47 6.10 -51.80
C HIS A 266 -1.86 7.54 -51.51
N ILE A 267 -1.90 8.37 -52.55
CA ILE A 267 -2.40 9.75 -52.47
C ILE A 267 -3.87 9.73 -52.85
N VAL A 268 -4.73 10.01 -51.88
CA VAL A 268 -6.19 10.09 -52.03
C VAL A 268 -6.54 11.11 -53.12
N ASP A 269 -7.23 10.64 -54.16
CA ASP A 269 -7.63 11.45 -55.30
C ASP A 269 -8.81 12.38 -54.98
N VAL A 270 -9.09 13.33 -55.88
CA VAL A 270 -10.19 14.31 -55.75
C VAL A 270 -11.56 13.63 -55.70
N PHE A 271 -11.69 12.46 -56.35
CA PHE A 271 -12.94 11.70 -56.42
C PHE A 271 -12.99 10.58 -55.39
N GLU A 272 -12.03 10.53 -54.48
CA GLU A 272 -11.95 9.57 -53.39
C GLU A 272 -12.16 10.28 -52.05
N GLU A 273 -12.98 9.67 -51.20
CA GLU A 273 -13.17 10.09 -49.82
C GLU A 273 -12.56 9.01 -48.92
N LEU A 274 -11.61 9.39 -48.07
CA LEU A 274 -11.08 8.50 -47.04
C LEU A 274 -12.12 8.31 -45.93
N VAL A 275 -12.71 7.12 -45.86
CA VAL A 275 -13.70 6.77 -44.83
C VAL A 275 -12.98 6.45 -43.53
N THR A 276 -12.02 5.52 -43.57
CA THR A 276 -11.24 5.11 -42.40
C THR A 276 -9.97 4.35 -42.78
N VAL A 277 -9.10 4.10 -41.81
CA VAL A 277 -7.94 3.21 -41.94
C VAL A 277 -8.25 1.92 -41.20
N ILE A 278 -8.25 0.78 -41.92
CA ILE A 278 -8.56 -0.53 -41.38
C ILE A 278 -7.27 -1.22 -40.97
N ASN A 279 -7.21 -1.68 -39.72
CA ASN A 279 -6.11 -2.48 -39.22
C ASN A 279 -6.29 -3.96 -39.58
N LEU A 280 -5.18 -4.67 -39.77
CA LEU A 280 -5.15 -6.10 -40.04
C LEU A 280 -5.72 -6.88 -38.85
N THR A 281 -6.77 -7.65 -39.09
CA THR A 281 -7.30 -8.62 -38.14
C THR A 281 -6.45 -9.88 -38.18
N ILE A 282 -5.87 -10.26 -37.05
CA ILE A 282 -5.03 -11.45 -36.90
C ILE A 282 -5.74 -12.43 -35.99
N LEU A 283 -5.94 -13.66 -36.46
CA LEU A 283 -6.46 -14.79 -35.69
C LEU A 283 -5.32 -15.76 -35.41
N ASP A 284 -5.11 -16.09 -34.14
CA ASP A 284 -4.17 -17.14 -33.72
C ASP A 284 -4.76 -18.56 -33.94
N PRO A 285 -3.95 -19.64 -33.91
CA PRO A 285 -4.41 -21.02 -34.15
C PRO A 285 -5.54 -21.53 -33.23
N ARG A 286 -5.83 -20.84 -32.13
CA ARG A 286 -6.90 -21.17 -31.18
C ARG A 286 -7.97 -20.09 -31.10
N GLN A 287 -8.06 -19.27 -32.13
CA GLN A 287 -9.02 -18.19 -32.23
C GLN A 287 -9.86 -18.34 -33.48
N TYR A 288 -11.08 -17.84 -33.40
CA TYR A 288 -12.00 -17.78 -34.51
C TYR A 288 -12.84 -16.51 -34.41
N CYS A 289 -13.43 -16.12 -35.52
CA CYS A 289 -14.42 -15.06 -35.52
C CYS A 289 -15.54 -15.36 -36.51
N ILE A 290 -16.69 -14.72 -36.32
CA ILE A 290 -17.82 -14.80 -37.23
C ILE A 290 -17.97 -13.45 -37.92
N ILE A 291 -17.79 -13.46 -39.24
CA ILE A 291 -17.97 -12.28 -40.10
C ILE A 291 -19.42 -12.23 -40.55
N GLU A 292 -20.09 -11.10 -40.29
CA GLU A 292 -21.42 -10.79 -40.83
C GLU A 292 -21.30 -10.04 -42.15
N ASN A 293 -22.24 -10.31 -43.07
CA ASN A 293 -22.28 -9.74 -44.41
C ASN A 293 -20.98 -9.93 -45.22
N PRO A 294 -20.44 -11.17 -45.27
CA PRO A 294 -19.16 -11.45 -45.87
C PRO A 294 -19.13 -11.01 -47.35
N PHE A 295 -18.01 -10.44 -47.76
CA PHE A 295 -17.76 -10.02 -49.12
C PHE A 295 -17.49 -11.23 -50.01
N ASP A 296 -18.23 -11.33 -51.11
CA ASP A 296 -18.06 -12.40 -52.08
C ASP A 296 -17.17 -11.94 -53.23
N PHE A 297 -16.04 -12.64 -53.41
CA PHE A 297 -15.03 -12.29 -54.42
C PHE A 297 -15.52 -12.53 -55.85
N GLU A 298 -16.45 -13.47 -56.06
CA GLU A 298 -16.98 -13.77 -57.40
C GLU A 298 -17.98 -12.71 -57.85
N THR A 299 -18.88 -12.30 -56.96
CA THR A 299 -19.95 -11.33 -57.26
C THR A 299 -19.55 -9.89 -56.97
N GLN A 300 -18.39 -9.67 -56.34
CA GLN A 300 -17.88 -8.38 -55.85
C GLN A 300 -18.91 -7.59 -55.01
N ARG A 301 -19.70 -8.30 -54.19
CA ARG A 301 -20.73 -7.71 -53.32
C ARG A 301 -20.79 -8.43 -51.99
N ASN A 302 -21.25 -7.72 -50.96
CA ASN A 302 -21.52 -8.31 -49.65
C ASN A 302 -22.78 -9.18 -49.69
N LYS A 303 -22.71 -10.37 -49.09
CA LYS A 303 -23.86 -11.26 -48.86
C LYS A 303 -24.60 -10.84 -47.59
N PHE A 304 -25.44 -9.81 -47.70
CA PHE A 304 -26.19 -9.28 -46.55
C PHE A 304 -27.04 -10.37 -45.86
N GLY A 305 -26.97 -10.41 -44.53
CA GLY A 305 -27.66 -11.40 -43.68
C GLY A 305 -26.96 -12.75 -43.57
N SER A 306 -25.91 -13.02 -44.35
CA SER A 306 -25.11 -14.23 -44.25
C SER A 306 -23.99 -14.09 -43.22
N LYS A 307 -23.52 -15.23 -42.70
CA LYS A 307 -22.42 -15.30 -41.73
C LYS A 307 -21.38 -16.31 -42.19
N VAL A 308 -20.11 -16.01 -41.98
CA VAL A 308 -19.00 -16.93 -42.26
C VAL A 308 -18.12 -17.07 -41.03
N LEU A 309 -17.84 -18.31 -40.66
CA LEU A 309 -16.89 -18.66 -39.62
C LEU A 309 -15.49 -18.66 -40.23
N VAL A 310 -14.57 -17.94 -39.58
CA VAL A 310 -13.16 -17.93 -39.94
C VAL A 310 -12.36 -18.42 -38.74
N GLU A 311 -11.59 -19.49 -38.94
CA GLU A 311 -10.72 -20.09 -37.94
C GLU A 311 -9.25 -19.68 -38.21
N GLY A 312 -8.48 -19.50 -37.15
CA GLY A 312 -7.04 -19.21 -37.25
C GLY A 312 -6.19 -20.46 -37.51
N PRO A 313 -4.89 -20.29 -37.84
CA PRO A 313 -4.19 -19.02 -37.97
C PRO A 313 -4.49 -18.32 -39.30
N ARG A 314 -5.00 -17.09 -39.27
CA ARG A 314 -5.31 -16.32 -40.47
C ARG A 314 -5.21 -14.82 -40.21
N SER A 315 -4.70 -14.08 -41.19
CA SER A 315 -4.66 -12.62 -41.16
C SER A 315 -5.43 -12.05 -42.35
N PHE A 316 -6.34 -11.10 -42.11
CA PHE A 316 -7.15 -10.49 -43.16
C PHE A 316 -7.62 -9.09 -42.75
N PHE A 317 -7.99 -8.27 -43.73
CA PHE A 317 -8.68 -7.00 -43.50
C PHE A 317 -10.18 -7.20 -43.63
N LEU A 318 -10.96 -6.58 -42.73
CA LEU A 318 -12.42 -6.52 -42.89
C LEU A 318 -12.74 -5.64 -44.10
N ARG A 319 -13.51 -6.18 -45.05
CA ARG A 319 -13.96 -5.45 -46.23
C ARG A 319 -15.07 -4.46 -45.85
N PRO A 320 -15.36 -3.46 -46.70
CA PRO A 320 -16.47 -2.55 -46.48
C PRO A 320 -17.77 -3.32 -46.21
N ASN A 321 -18.55 -2.87 -45.24
CA ASN A 321 -19.79 -3.49 -44.75
C ASN A 321 -19.65 -4.85 -44.03
N GLU A 322 -18.43 -5.37 -43.84
CA GLU A 322 -18.20 -6.52 -42.97
C GLU A 322 -18.06 -6.08 -41.51
N SER A 323 -18.63 -6.87 -40.61
CA SER A 323 -18.48 -6.68 -39.18
C SER A 323 -18.26 -8.01 -38.46
N LEU A 324 -17.53 -7.98 -37.35
CA LEU A 324 -17.39 -9.14 -36.47
C LEU A 324 -18.56 -9.18 -35.50
N GLN A 325 -19.35 -10.25 -35.50
CA GLN A 325 -20.55 -10.35 -34.66
C GLN A 325 -20.22 -10.25 -33.15
N TYR A 326 -19.14 -10.90 -32.74
CA TYR A 326 -18.72 -11.03 -31.34
C TYR A 326 -17.21 -10.76 -31.18
N GLY A 327 -16.60 -10.03 -32.13
CA GLY A 327 -15.15 -9.85 -32.19
C GLY A 327 -14.39 -11.16 -32.46
N ILE A 328 -13.14 -11.21 -32.00
CA ILE A 328 -12.28 -12.39 -32.01
C ILE A 328 -12.59 -13.21 -30.75
N GLN A 329 -12.89 -14.50 -30.91
CA GLN A 329 -13.20 -15.45 -29.85
C GLN A 329 -12.13 -16.53 -29.76
N ASP A 330 -11.90 -17.04 -28.55
CA ASP A 330 -11.05 -18.21 -28.36
C ASP A 330 -11.85 -19.50 -28.57
N SER A 331 -11.27 -20.45 -29.29
CA SER A 331 -11.80 -21.81 -29.44
C SER A 331 -11.86 -22.50 -28.08
N TYR A 332 -12.87 -23.35 -27.87
CA TYR A 332 -13.06 -24.04 -26.60
C TYR A 332 -12.04 -25.16 -26.43
N ILE A 333 -11.18 -25.03 -25.43
CA ILE A 333 -10.24 -26.08 -25.04
C ILE A 333 -10.92 -26.95 -23.97
N LEU A 334 -11.17 -28.21 -24.31
CA LEU A 334 -11.77 -29.19 -23.42
C LEU A 334 -10.72 -30.15 -22.93
N SER A 335 -10.63 -30.32 -21.61
CA SER A 335 -9.84 -31.35 -20.95
C SER A 335 -10.60 -32.69 -20.89
N GLU A 336 -9.97 -33.78 -20.49
CA GLU A 336 -10.61 -35.11 -20.40
C GLU A 336 -11.85 -35.13 -19.48
N ASP A 337 -11.88 -34.29 -18.44
CA ASP A 337 -12.99 -34.17 -17.49
C ASP A 337 -14.01 -33.09 -17.88
N GLN A 338 -13.88 -32.48 -19.06
CA GLN A 338 -14.77 -31.41 -19.54
C GLN A 338 -15.50 -31.83 -20.81
N ALA A 339 -16.72 -31.32 -20.95
CA ALA A 339 -17.54 -31.49 -22.13
C ALA A 339 -18.34 -30.23 -22.42
N LEU A 340 -18.75 -30.03 -23.67
CA LEU A 340 -19.70 -28.98 -24.06
C LEU A 340 -21.05 -29.60 -24.35
N LEU A 341 -22.10 -29.03 -23.77
CA LEU A 341 -23.47 -29.29 -24.18
C LEU A 341 -23.83 -28.38 -25.34
N LEU A 342 -24.14 -28.97 -26.48
CA LEU A 342 -24.45 -28.27 -27.72
C LEU A 342 -25.93 -28.38 -28.05
N ARG A 343 -26.44 -27.40 -28.79
CA ARG A 343 -27.77 -27.38 -29.39
C ARG A 343 -27.67 -27.05 -30.87
N ALA A 344 -28.35 -27.83 -31.71
CA ALA A 344 -28.50 -27.50 -33.13
C ALA A 344 -29.49 -26.34 -33.27
N LYS A 345 -29.10 -25.25 -33.94
CA LYS A 345 -30.00 -24.17 -34.37
C LYS A 345 -30.69 -24.52 -35.68
N GLU A 346 -29.92 -25.13 -36.58
CA GLU A 346 -30.37 -25.59 -37.89
C GLU A 346 -29.99 -27.07 -38.05
N LYS A 347 -30.54 -27.71 -39.08
CA LYS A 347 -30.21 -29.10 -39.38
C LYS A 347 -28.73 -29.21 -39.72
N CYS A 348 -28.00 -30.01 -38.96
CA CYS A 348 -26.56 -30.17 -39.13
C CYS A 348 -26.13 -31.62 -38.96
N LYS A 349 -25.03 -31.98 -39.61
CA LYS A 349 -24.37 -33.27 -39.46
C LYS A 349 -23.15 -33.09 -38.59
N PHE A 350 -22.97 -33.99 -37.63
CA PHE A 350 -21.78 -34.00 -36.80
C PHE A 350 -21.23 -35.42 -36.70
N THR A 351 -19.90 -35.54 -36.76
CA THR A 351 -19.21 -36.82 -36.63
C THR A 351 -19.03 -37.12 -35.15
N GLU A 352 -19.79 -38.08 -34.63
CA GLU A 352 -19.63 -38.60 -33.26
C GLU A 352 -18.68 -39.81 -33.28
N LYS A 353 -17.77 -39.88 -32.30
CA LYS A 353 -17.01 -41.10 -32.01
C LYS A 353 -17.86 -42.03 -31.14
N LYS A 354 -18.49 -43.04 -31.73
CA LYS A 354 -19.24 -44.06 -31.00
C LYS A 354 -18.39 -45.30 -30.77
N LEU A 355 -18.55 -45.90 -29.59
CA LEU A 355 -17.90 -47.17 -29.25
C LEU A 355 -18.59 -48.30 -30.02
N ALA A 356 -17.89 -48.91 -30.98
CA ALA A 356 -18.39 -50.08 -31.70
C ALA A 356 -18.41 -51.31 -30.77
N LYS A 357 -19.16 -52.35 -31.13
CA LYS A 357 -19.28 -53.62 -30.36
C LYS A 357 -17.94 -54.34 -30.11
N ASN A 358 -16.87 -53.87 -30.74
CA ASN A 358 -15.54 -54.44 -30.81
C ASN A 358 -14.53 -53.68 -29.91
N ASN A 359 -14.98 -52.77 -29.04
CA ASN A 359 -14.14 -51.86 -28.24
C ASN A 359 -13.22 -50.93 -29.07
N GLN A 360 -13.55 -50.71 -30.35
CA GLN A 360 -12.91 -49.71 -31.21
C GLN A 360 -13.85 -48.51 -31.38
N PHE A 361 -13.32 -47.28 -31.41
CA PHE A 361 -14.11 -46.07 -31.66
C PHE A 361 -14.35 -45.94 -33.17
N GLU A 362 -15.61 -46.01 -33.60
CA GLU A 362 -16.03 -45.72 -34.97
C GLU A 362 -16.58 -44.29 -35.06
N GLU A 363 -16.16 -43.56 -36.08
CA GLU A 363 -16.69 -42.25 -36.40
C GLU A 363 -17.99 -42.42 -37.19
N VAL A 364 -19.10 -42.01 -36.60
CA VAL A 364 -20.45 -42.10 -37.17
C VAL A 364 -20.97 -40.69 -37.38
N GLU A 365 -21.32 -40.33 -38.61
CA GLU A 365 -22.08 -39.12 -38.88
C GLU A 365 -23.50 -39.26 -38.33
N VAL A 366 -23.90 -38.33 -37.47
CA VAL A 366 -25.23 -38.25 -36.90
C VAL A 366 -25.90 -36.98 -37.40
N ASP A 367 -27.13 -37.11 -37.90
CA ASP A 367 -27.99 -36.00 -38.27
C ASP A 367 -28.66 -35.41 -37.01
N TYR A 368 -28.49 -34.11 -36.77
CA TYR A 368 -29.17 -33.36 -35.72
C TYR A 368 -30.24 -32.47 -36.31
N GLU A 369 -31.48 -32.70 -35.89
CA GLU A 369 -32.59 -31.80 -36.14
C GLU A 369 -32.50 -30.57 -35.23
N PRO A 370 -33.05 -29.41 -35.64
CA PRO A 370 -33.08 -28.21 -34.82
C PRO A 370 -33.63 -28.47 -33.40
N GLY A 371 -32.90 -28.02 -32.38
CA GLY A 371 -33.24 -28.20 -30.97
C GLY A 371 -32.64 -29.46 -30.32
N ASN A 372 -32.13 -30.41 -31.10
CA ASN A 372 -31.44 -31.59 -30.54
C ASN A 372 -30.21 -31.16 -29.73
N LYS A 373 -30.00 -31.84 -28.60
CA LYS A 373 -28.86 -31.61 -27.71
C LYS A 373 -27.93 -32.81 -27.67
N TRP A 374 -26.63 -32.56 -27.75
CA TRP A 374 -25.59 -33.58 -27.61
C TRP A 374 -24.37 -33.01 -26.91
N MET A 375 -23.39 -33.88 -26.62
CA MET A 375 -22.19 -33.49 -25.89
C MET A 375 -20.94 -33.79 -26.70
N ILE A 376 -19.98 -32.87 -26.64
CA ILE A 376 -18.61 -33.11 -27.12
C ILE A 376 -17.72 -33.23 -25.90
N HIS A 377 -17.00 -34.35 -25.80
CA HIS A 377 -16.05 -34.63 -24.72
C HIS A 377 -14.64 -34.21 -25.12
N GLY A 378 -13.86 -33.72 -24.15
CA GLY A 378 -12.42 -33.56 -24.32
C GLY A 378 -11.67 -34.90 -24.27
N PRO A 379 -10.35 -34.92 -24.55
CA PRO A 379 -9.51 -33.75 -24.78
C PRO A 379 -9.53 -33.31 -26.25
N CYS A 380 -10.04 -32.11 -26.53
CA CYS A 380 -10.08 -31.56 -27.89
C CYS A 380 -10.20 -30.03 -27.88
N ILE A 381 -9.90 -29.41 -29.03
CA ILE A 381 -10.18 -28.00 -29.28
C ILE A 381 -11.45 -27.97 -30.16
N TYR A 382 -12.47 -27.26 -29.72
CA TYR A 382 -13.74 -27.17 -30.41
C TYR A 382 -14.07 -25.72 -30.79
N THR A 383 -14.27 -25.49 -32.08
CA THR A 383 -14.81 -24.23 -32.59
C THR A 383 -16.26 -24.47 -33.02
N PRO A 384 -17.24 -23.77 -32.42
CA PRO A 384 -18.64 -23.99 -32.75
C PRO A 384 -18.96 -23.47 -34.16
N PRO A 385 -19.49 -24.31 -35.07
CA PRO A 385 -20.00 -23.83 -36.36
C PRO A 385 -21.25 -22.98 -36.16
N ILE A 386 -21.57 -22.12 -37.13
CA ILE A 386 -22.67 -21.13 -37.04
C ILE A 386 -24.03 -21.77 -36.72
N VAL A 387 -24.25 -22.98 -37.23
CA VAL A 387 -25.48 -23.76 -37.07
C VAL A 387 -25.62 -24.41 -35.67
N VAL A 388 -24.60 -24.31 -34.82
CA VAL A 388 -24.56 -24.90 -33.49
C VAL A 388 -24.41 -23.81 -32.43
N GLU A 389 -25.05 -24.04 -31.30
CA GLU A 389 -24.98 -23.19 -30.13
C GLU A 389 -24.42 -23.96 -28.94
N VAL A 390 -23.44 -23.38 -28.25
CA VAL A 390 -22.92 -23.90 -26.99
C VAL A 390 -23.87 -23.45 -25.88
N ILE A 391 -24.55 -24.40 -25.22
CA ILE A 391 -25.46 -24.10 -24.11
C ILE A 391 -24.68 -23.92 -22.81
N GLU A 392 -23.81 -24.89 -22.52
CA GLU A 392 -23.18 -25.02 -21.21
C GLU A 392 -21.87 -25.80 -21.34
N LYS A 393 -20.85 -25.38 -20.58
CA LYS A 393 -19.66 -26.19 -20.34
C LYS A 393 -19.89 -27.05 -19.10
N ARG A 394 -19.84 -28.37 -19.29
CA ARG A 394 -20.04 -29.37 -18.24
C ARG A 394 -18.71 -29.92 -17.78
N GLU A 395 -18.62 -30.13 -16.48
CA GLU A 395 -17.46 -30.72 -15.84
C GLU A 395 -17.87 -32.00 -15.12
N ARG A 396 -16.94 -32.94 -15.01
CA ARG A 396 -17.12 -34.13 -14.19
C ARG A 396 -17.17 -33.73 -12.73
N ILE A 397 -18.24 -34.10 -12.03
CA ILE A 397 -18.43 -33.84 -10.61
C ILE A 397 -17.70 -34.95 -9.85
N PRO A 398 -16.64 -34.66 -9.09
CA PRO A 398 -15.99 -35.68 -8.26
C PRO A 398 -16.90 -36.03 -7.09
N LEU A 399 -17.23 -37.32 -6.96
CA LEU A 399 -18.04 -37.85 -5.86
C LEU A 399 -17.26 -38.93 -5.13
N ASP A 400 -17.13 -38.78 -3.81
CA ASP A 400 -16.57 -39.82 -2.94
C ASP A 400 -17.62 -40.92 -2.65
N LYS A 401 -17.20 -42.06 -2.08
CA LYS A 401 -18.05 -43.25 -1.81
C LYS A 401 -19.33 -42.94 -1.03
N ASN A 402 -19.30 -41.93 -0.15
CA ASN A 402 -20.41 -41.53 0.71
C ASN A 402 -21.09 -40.23 0.25
N GLU A 403 -20.70 -39.70 -0.92
CA GLU A 403 -21.27 -38.49 -1.50
C GLU A 403 -22.05 -38.84 -2.78
N GLY A 404 -23.05 -38.03 -3.06
CA GLY A 404 -23.89 -38.23 -4.23
C GLY A 404 -24.62 -36.96 -4.64
N VAL A 405 -25.18 -36.98 -5.84
CA VAL A 405 -25.96 -35.88 -6.41
C VAL A 405 -27.32 -36.37 -6.89
N TYR A 406 -28.30 -35.47 -6.83
CA TYR A 406 -29.60 -35.69 -7.44
C TYR A 406 -29.57 -35.28 -8.90
N VAL A 407 -29.87 -36.25 -9.77
CA VAL A 407 -29.90 -36.06 -11.22
C VAL A 407 -31.33 -36.28 -11.71
N ARG A 408 -31.84 -35.35 -12.50
CA ARG A 408 -33.12 -35.46 -13.18
C ARG A 408 -32.91 -35.64 -14.66
N ASP A 409 -33.56 -36.65 -15.22
CA ASP A 409 -33.66 -36.82 -16.65
C ASP A 409 -34.75 -35.90 -17.21
N THR A 410 -34.37 -34.99 -18.10
CA THR A 410 -35.26 -34.02 -18.76
C THR A 410 -36.24 -34.65 -19.74
N ARG A 411 -35.97 -35.87 -20.25
CA ARG A 411 -36.88 -36.59 -21.17
C ARG A 411 -37.97 -37.33 -20.42
N THR A 412 -37.60 -38.01 -19.34
CA THR A 412 -38.51 -38.86 -18.56
C THR A 412 -39.07 -38.16 -17.32
N GLY A 413 -38.43 -37.07 -16.88
CA GLY A 413 -38.74 -36.39 -15.63
C GLY A 413 -38.27 -37.13 -14.38
N GLN A 414 -37.68 -38.34 -14.52
CA GLN A 414 -37.29 -39.18 -13.41
C GLN A 414 -36.09 -38.57 -12.66
N VAL A 415 -36.24 -38.42 -11.34
CA VAL A 415 -35.15 -38.01 -10.45
C VAL A 415 -34.55 -39.26 -9.81
N ARG A 416 -33.23 -39.34 -9.78
CA ARG A 416 -32.47 -40.42 -9.13
C ARG A 416 -31.23 -39.87 -8.44
N THR A 417 -30.66 -40.68 -7.57
CA THR A 417 -29.38 -40.41 -6.93
C THR A 417 -28.25 -41.14 -7.64
N VAL A 418 -27.10 -40.49 -7.74
CA VAL A 418 -25.84 -41.09 -8.23
C VAL A 418 -24.80 -40.96 -7.13
N PHE A 419 -24.11 -42.06 -6.78
CA PHE A 419 -23.18 -42.14 -5.65
C PHE A 419 -21.83 -42.73 -6.04
N GLY A 420 -20.77 -42.30 -5.35
CA GLY A 420 -19.52 -43.05 -5.22
C GLY A 420 -18.61 -43.13 -6.44
N GLU A 421 -18.99 -42.51 -7.55
CA GLU A 421 -18.17 -42.41 -8.76
C GLU A 421 -18.21 -40.99 -9.32
N SER A 422 -17.10 -40.54 -9.91
CA SER A 422 -17.04 -39.22 -10.54
C SER A 422 -18.00 -39.18 -11.74
N TYR A 423 -19.00 -38.31 -11.66
CA TYR A 423 -20.13 -38.34 -12.58
C TYR A 423 -20.19 -37.11 -13.46
N MET A 424 -20.37 -37.30 -14.77
CA MET A 424 -20.64 -36.23 -15.71
C MET A 424 -22.09 -36.36 -16.21
N LEU A 425 -22.87 -35.29 -16.08
CA LEU A 425 -24.26 -35.23 -16.51
C LEU A 425 -24.38 -35.49 -18.02
N LYS A 426 -25.26 -36.41 -18.43
CA LYS A 426 -25.55 -36.69 -19.84
C LYS A 426 -26.36 -35.57 -20.49
N SER A 427 -26.42 -35.54 -21.83
CA SER A 427 -27.09 -34.48 -22.60
C SER A 427 -28.56 -34.20 -22.22
N HIS A 428 -29.24 -35.20 -21.66
CA HIS A 428 -30.64 -35.16 -21.23
C HIS A 428 -30.78 -35.11 -19.70
N GLU A 429 -29.71 -34.87 -18.95
CA GLU A 429 -29.71 -34.83 -17.49
C GLU A 429 -29.40 -33.42 -16.99
N GLU A 430 -30.03 -33.06 -15.88
CA GLU A 430 -29.80 -31.82 -15.12
C GLU A 430 -29.68 -32.11 -13.63
N LEU A 431 -29.02 -31.24 -12.88
CA LEU A 431 -28.97 -31.32 -11.42
C LEU A 431 -30.31 -30.91 -10.83
N TRP A 432 -30.88 -31.77 -9.97
CA TRP A 432 -32.15 -31.50 -9.31
C TRP A 432 -31.93 -31.02 -7.89
N SER A 433 -32.62 -29.96 -7.49
CA SER A 433 -32.51 -29.41 -6.14
C SER A 433 -33.58 -30.00 -5.23
N MET A 434 -33.15 -30.68 -4.17
CA MET A 434 -34.06 -31.17 -3.13
C MET A 434 -34.31 -30.06 -2.11
N GLU A 435 -35.56 -29.63 -2.01
CA GLU A 435 -35.98 -28.65 -0.99
C GLU A 435 -36.43 -29.36 0.28
N LEU A 436 -35.93 -28.89 1.42
CA LEU A 436 -36.29 -29.39 2.74
C LEU A 436 -37.03 -28.32 3.53
N PRO A 437 -37.92 -28.69 4.48
CA PRO A 437 -38.50 -27.73 5.41
C PRO A 437 -37.42 -27.01 6.21
N ASN A 438 -37.57 -25.68 6.41
CA ASN A 438 -36.59 -24.83 7.09
C ASN A 438 -36.09 -25.38 8.44
N ASN A 439 -36.98 -26.01 9.22
CA ASN A 439 -36.62 -26.60 10.52
C ASN A 439 -35.62 -27.76 10.37
N VAL A 440 -35.77 -28.58 9.32
CA VAL A 440 -34.88 -29.71 9.03
C VAL A 440 -33.55 -29.18 8.51
N GLU A 441 -33.56 -28.14 7.68
CA GLU A 441 -32.35 -27.50 7.18
C GLU A 441 -31.52 -26.85 8.30
N GLN A 442 -32.17 -26.24 9.30
CA GLN A 442 -31.52 -25.74 10.52
C GLN A 442 -30.89 -26.88 11.33
N LEU A 443 -31.58 -28.01 11.49
CA LEU A 443 -31.04 -29.15 12.23
C LEU A 443 -29.85 -29.79 11.50
N LEU A 444 -29.91 -29.92 10.18
CA LEU A 444 -28.82 -30.43 9.36
C LEU A 444 -27.62 -29.49 9.40
N SER A 445 -27.82 -28.19 9.20
CA SER A 445 -26.73 -27.19 9.26
C SER A 445 -26.00 -27.18 10.60
N SER A 446 -26.68 -27.55 11.69
CA SER A 446 -26.03 -27.68 13.00
C SER A 446 -24.99 -28.80 13.11
N GLN A 447 -25.05 -29.82 12.23
CA GLN A 447 -24.00 -30.84 12.14
C GLN A 447 -22.84 -30.42 11.22
N TYR A 448 -23.10 -29.53 10.25
CA TYR A 448 -22.12 -29.04 9.28
C TYR A 448 -21.29 -27.84 9.80
N PHE A 449 -21.37 -27.46 11.08
CA PHE A 449 -20.66 -26.30 11.66
C PHE A 449 -19.13 -26.30 11.51
N HIS A 450 -18.51 -27.39 11.04
CA HIS A 450 -17.08 -27.44 10.76
C HIS A 450 -16.70 -26.89 9.36
N THR A 451 -17.66 -26.77 8.42
CA THR A 451 -17.36 -26.34 7.04
C THR A 451 -18.01 -25.02 6.61
N GLY A 452 -18.85 -24.38 7.45
CA GLY A 452 -19.29 -22.99 7.28
C GLY A 452 -20.05 -22.65 5.99
N GLY A 453 -20.36 -23.63 5.14
CA GLY A 453 -20.97 -23.43 3.82
C GLY A 453 -22.50 -23.54 3.85
N LYS A 454 -23.16 -22.76 2.98
CA LYS A 454 -24.58 -23.00 2.63
C LYS A 454 -24.69 -24.36 1.94
N ARG A 455 -25.77 -25.10 2.21
CA ARG A 455 -26.01 -26.43 1.62
C ARG A 455 -26.20 -26.32 0.11
N ASP A 456 -25.46 -27.13 -0.64
CA ASP A 456 -25.72 -27.38 -2.06
C ASP A 456 -26.99 -28.22 -2.20
N LYS A 457 -28.09 -27.63 -2.68
CA LYS A 457 -29.41 -28.29 -2.73
C LYS A 457 -29.43 -29.53 -3.64
N TRP A 458 -28.54 -29.60 -4.62
CA TRP A 458 -28.42 -30.71 -5.57
C TRP A 458 -27.56 -31.87 -5.06
N LYS A 459 -26.83 -31.69 -3.95
CA LYS A 459 -26.14 -32.80 -3.27
C LYS A 459 -27.13 -33.59 -2.44
N VAL A 460 -26.89 -34.91 -2.40
CA VAL A 460 -27.66 -35.83 -1.59
C VAL A 460 -27.67 -35.38 -0.13
N VAL A 461 -28.86 -35.37 0.46
CA VAL A 461 -29.01 -35.10 1.89
C VAL A 461 -28.47 -36.31 2.66
N SER A 462 -27.35 -36.12 3.36
CA SER A 462 -26.84 -37.11 4.29
C SER A 462 -26.94 -36.61 5.74
N TYR A 463 -27.30 -37.52 6.64
CA TYR A 463 -27.37 -37.29 8.08
C TYR A 463 -26.62 -38.39 8.81
N ARG A 464 -25.66 -38.00 9.66
CA ARG A 464 -24.93 -38.93 10.52
C ARG A 464 -25.75 -39.13 11.78
N ALA A 465 -26.41 -40.28 11.89
CA ALA A 465 -27.15 -40.67 13.09
C ALA A 465 -26.15 -41.02 14.21
N PRO A 466 -26.10 -40.25 15.32
CA PRO A 466 -25.19 -40.54 16.43
C PRO A 466 -25.53 -41.86 17.14
N PHE A 467 -24.62 -42.33 17.99
CA PHE A 467 -24.89 -43.47 18.89
C PHE A 467 -26.14 -43.24 19.74
N ASN A 468 -26.89 -44.30 20.03
CA ASN A 468 -28.14 -44.27 20.81
C ASN A 468 -29.23 -43.34 20.23
N THR A 469 -29.24 -43.17 18.91
CA THR A 469 -30.31 -42.45 18.20
C THR A 469 -30.96 -43.36 17.16
N SER A 470 -32.22 -43.08 16.86
CA SER A 470 -32.94 -43.66 15.74
C SER A 470 -33.49 -42.55 14.87
N VAL A 471 -33.46 -42.77 13.56
CA VAL A 471 -33.95 -41.83 12.55
C VAL A 471 -35.03 -42.52 11.75
N GLN A 472 -36.20 -41.89 11.67
CA GLN A 472 -37.29 -42.37 10.83
C GLN A 472 -37.30 -41.58 9.52
N VAL A 473 -37.22 -42.32 8.42
CA VAL A 473 -37.32 -41.80 7.05
C VAL A 473 -38.62 -42.32 6.44
N TYR A 474 -39.40 -41.42 5.86
CA TYR A 474 -40.64 -41.73 5.16
C TYR A 474 -40.43 -41.53 3.66
N ASP A 475 -40.66 -42.57 2.87
CA ASP A 475 -40.63 -42.50 1.40
C ASP A 475 -42.05 -42.22 0.88
N TYR A 476 -42.25 -41.09 0.22
CA TYR A 476 -43.54 -40.71 -0.37
C TYR A 476 -43.95 -41.55 -1.57
N LYS A 477 -42.97 -42.07 -2.32
CA LYS A 477 -43.21 -42.85 -3.54
C LYS A 477 -43.60 -44.28 -3.21
N THR A 478 -42.88 -44.94 -2.31
CA THR A 478 -43.22 -46.31 -1.89
C THR A 478 -44.21 -46.38 -0.73
N LYS A 479 -44.49 -45.24 -0.07
CA LYS A 479 -45.33 -45.12 1.14
C LYS A 479 -44.85 -46.01 2.30
N LYS A 480 -43.54 -46.29 2.35
CA LYS A 480 -42.91 -47.09 3.40
C LYS A 480 -42.11 -46.21 4.34
N THR A 481 -42.09 -46.59 5.61
CA THR A 481 -41.16 -46.01 6.58
C THR A 481 -40.00 -46.95 6.79
N ARG A 482 -38.78 -46.41 6.81
CA ARG A 482 -37.60 -47.13 7.29
C ARG A 482 -37.04 -46.42 8.50
N ILE A 483 -36.62 -47.20 9.48
CA ILE A 483 -36.02 -46.71 10.71
C ILE A 483 -34.57 -47.17 10.70
N VAL A 484 -33.66 -46.21 10.86
CA VAL A 484 -32.23 -46.46 10.90
C VAL A 484 -31.74 -46.19 12.31
N PHE A 485 -31.11 -47.20 12.93
CA PHE A 485 -30.46 -47.07 14.24
C PHE A 485 -29.01 -46.61 14.05
N GLY A 486 -28.55 -45.71 14.93
CA GLY A 486 -27.18 -45.23 14.94
C GLY A 486 -26.20 -46.19 15.62
N PRO A 487 -24.90 -46.15 15.30
CA PRO A 487 -24.26 -45.19 14.40
C PRO A 487 -24.36 -45.59 12.92
N ALA A 488 -25.02 -44.77 12.11
CA ALA A 488 -25.15 -45.02 10.67
C ALA A 488 -25.27 -43.70 9.89
N LEU A 489 -24.82 -43.71 8.62
CA LEU A 489 -25.04 -42.60 7.69
C LEU A 489 -26.35 -42.85 6.95
N VAL A 490 -27.29 -41.92 7.08
CA VAL A 490 -28.58 -41.97 6.37
C VAL A 490 -28.50 -41.03 5.18
N CYS A 491 -28.66 -41.57 3.97
CA CYS A 491 -28.74 -40.79 2.73
C CYS A 491 -30.17 -40.84 2.20
N LEU A 492 -30.78 -39.67 1.97
CA LEU A 492 -32.14 -39.58 1.45
C LEU A 492 -32.19 -39.82 -0.05
N GLU A 493 -33.11 -40.67 -0.48
CA GLU A 493 -33.58 -40.73 -1.87
C GLU A 493 -34.45 -39.50 -2.22
N PRO A 494 -34.71 -39.20 -3.51
CA PRO A 494 -35.39 -37.96 -3.91
C PRO A 494 -36.78 -37.78 -3.31
N ASP A 495 -37.50 -38.88 -3.07
CA ASP A 495 -38.87 -38.90 -2.55
C ASP A 495 -38.92 -39.19 -1.03
N GLU A 496 -37.77 -39.27 -0.38
CA GLU A 496 -37.66 -39.54 1.07
C GLU A 496 -37.58 -38.27 1.90
N VAL A 497 -38.21 -38.28 3.07
CA VAL A 497 -38.11 -37.18 4.04
C VAL A 497 -37.81 -37.69 5.45
N PHE A 498 -37.10 -36.86 6.22
CA PHE A 498 -36.95 -37.08 7.66
C PHE A 498 -38.26 -36.80 8.38
N THR A 499 -38.64 -37.72 9.27
CA THR A 499 -39.78 -37.48 10.18
C THR A 499 -39.31 -36.63 11.35
N GLN A 500 -39.81 -35.39 11.43
CA GLN A 500 -39.47 -34.48 12.52
C GLN A 500 -40.35 -34.75 13.74
N LEU A 501 -39.71 -34.98 14.90
CA LEU A 501 -40.36 -34.98 16.21
C LEU A 501 -40.26 -33.59 16.85
N SER A 502 -41.34 -33.14 17.48
CA SER A 502 -41.38 -31.90 18.25
C SER A 502 -41.50 -32.24 19.72
N LEU A 503 -40.38 -32.15 20.44
CA LEU A 503 -40.28 -32.61 21.83
C LEU A 503 -40.44 -31.45 22.83
N SER A 504 -41.01 -31.73 23.99
CA SER A 504 -41.10 -30.81 25.11
C SER A 504 -39.76 -30.61 25.83
N GLY A 505 -39.59 -29.43 26.41
CA GLY A 505 -38.40 -29.11 27.21
C GLY A 505 -38.40 -27.70 27.78
N LYS A 506 -37.25 -27.24 28.27
CA LYS A 506 -37.07 -26.14 29.26
C LYS A 506 -37.61 -26.49 30.66
N THR A 507 -37.38 -25.61 31.62
CA THR A 507 -37.92 -25.70 32.98
C THR A 507 -38.68 -24.41 33.35
N PRO A 508 -40.02 -24.39 33.40
CA PRO A 508 -40.96 -25.51 33.24
C PRO A 508 -41.02 -26.05 31.80
N LYS A 509 -41.56 -27.27 31.64
CA LYS A 509 -41.67 -27.94 30.34
C LYS A 509 -42.66 -27.19 29.45
N THR A 510 -42.18 -26.69 28.32
CA THR A 510 -42.99 -26.10 27.25
C THR A 510 -42.98 -27.02 26.03
N PRO A 511 -44.13 -27.29 25.39
CA PRO A 511 -44.19 -28.04 24.14
C PRO A 511 -43.32 -27.40 23.05
N GLY A 512 -42.59 -28.21 22.27
CA GLY A 512 -41.83 -27.76 21.09
C GLY A 512 -40.49 -27.08 21.37
N VAL A 513 -39.86 -27.36 22.51
CA VAL A 513 -38.55 -26.79 22.87
C VAL A 513 -37.65 -27.89 23.44
N ASN A 514 -36.55 -28.25 22.79
CA ASN A 514 -35.74 -29.40 23.20
C ASN A 514 -34.94 -29.15 24.49
N SER A 515 -35.31 -29.76 25.62
CA SER A 515 -34.46 -29.83 26.83
C SER A 515 -34.99 -30.86 27.86
N PRO A 516 -34.12 -31.59 28.59
CA PRO A 516 -34.49 -32.81 29.33
C PRO A 516 -35.04 -32.61 30.76
N LEU A 517 -34.85 -31.46 31.42
CA LEU A 517 -35.27 -31.28 32.84
C LEU A 517 -36.74 -30.87 33.01
N MET A 518 -37.43 -31.40 34.04
CA MET A 518 -38.81 -31.04 34.40
C MET A 518 -38.86 -30.29 35.75
N LYS A 519 -39.63 -29.20 35.81
CA LYS A 519 -40.02 -28.52 37.06
C LYS A 519 -41.55 -28.56 37.18
N SER A 520 -42.08 -28.92 38.34
CA SER A 520 -43.52 -28.90 38.61
C SER A 520 -43.84 -28.50 40.04
N LEU A 521 -45.00 -27.87 40.20
CA LEU A 521 -45.56 -27.48 41.49
C LEU A 521 -46.49 -28.59 42.00
N PHE A 522 -46.36 -28.87 43.29
CA PHE A 522 -47.08 -29.90 44.02
C PHE A 522 -47.58 -29.31 45.34
N GLU A 523 -48.69 -29.82 45.85
CA GLU A 523 -49.29 -29.37 47.10
C GLU A 523 -49.47 -30.57 48.02
N THR A 524 -49.10 -30.44 49.30
CA THR A 524 -49.27 -31.48 50.33
C THR A 524 -50.65 -31.39 51.00
N SER A 525 -51.01 -32.39 51.82
CA SER A 525 -52.32 -32.43 52.49
C SER A 525 -52.56 -31.26 53.46
N ASP A 526 -51.48 -30.64 53.94
CA ASP A 526 -51.45 -29.45 54.81
C ASP A 526 -51.22 -28.15 54.02
N HIS A 527 -51.55 -28.14 52.72
CA HIS A 527 -51.48 -26.98 51.82
C HIS A 527 -50.07 -26.37 51.64
N ALA A 528 -49.01 -27.12 51.94
CA ALA A 528 -47.65 -26.66 51.66
C ALA A 528 -47.38 -26.80 50.15
N VAL A 529 -47.18 -25.68 49.46
CA VAL A 529 -46.83 -25.66 48.04
C VAL A 529 -45.34 -25.94 47.89
N LEU A 530 -45.01 -27.06 47.25
CA LEU A 530 -43.66 -27.55 47.01
C LEU A 530 -43.30 -27.50 45.52
N LYS A 531 -42.07 -27.12 45.26
CA LYS A 531 -41.43 -27.19 43.95
C LYS A 531 -40.46 -28.36 43.95
N LEU A 532 -40.78 -29.37 43.15
CA LEU A 532 -39.92 -30.54 42.99
C LEU A 532 -39.21 -30.45 41.64
N LEU A 533 -37.90 -30.65 41.66
CA LEU A 533 -37.10 -30.89 40.46
C LEU A 533 -36.76 -32.37 40.39
N LEU A 534 -37.36 -33.06 39.42
CA LEU A 534 -37.21 -34.49 39.21
C LEU A 534 -36.42 -34.74 37.93
N ALA A 535 -35.45 -35.64 38.01
CA ALA A 535 -34.70 -36.16 36.87
C ALA A 535 -35.04 -37.64 36.68
N TYR A 536 -35.31 -38.03 35.45
CA TYR A 536 -35.71 -39.38 35.10
C TYR A 536 -34.62 -40.01 34.24
N ASN A 537 -34.13 -41.18 34.63
CA ASN A 537 -33.30 -42.01 33.77
C ASN A 537 -34.24 -42.91 32.99
N TRP A 538 -34.15 -42.82 31.66
CA TRP A 538 -35.04 -43.53 30.76
C TRP A 538 -34.28 -44.12 29.58
N ARG A 539 -34.83 -45.17 28.98
CA ARG A 539 -34.35 -45.80 27.75
C ARG A 539 -35.53 -46.38 26.97
N PHE A 540 -35.41 -46.48 25.66
CA PHE A 540 -36.35 -47.26 24.86
C PHE A 540 -35.96 -48.74 24.89
N LYS A 541 -36.93 -49.63 25.08
CA LYS A 541 -36.72 -51.08 25.02
C LYS A 541 -37.28 -51.59 23.68
N VAL A 542 -36.41 -51.79 22.70
CA VAL A 542 -36.79 -52.17 21.34
C VAL A 542 -35.83 -53.24 20.82
N ASP A 543 -36.38 -54.19 20.07
CA ASP A 543 -35.59 -55.18 19.34
C ASP A 543 -35.27 -54.64 17.95
N GLU A 544 -33.98 -54.44 17.65
CA GLU A 544 -33.51 -53.82 16.40
C GLU A 544 -33.93 -54.58 15.13
N ASN A 545 -34.15 -55.89 15.25
CA ASN A 545 -34.54 -56.77 14.14
C ASN A 545 -36.05 -56.75 13.84
N ASN A 546 -36.87 -56.12 14.70
CA ASN A 546 -38.32 -56.09 14.54
C ASN A 546 -38.81 -54.68 14.15
N ILE A 547 -39.21 -54.54 12.88
CA ILE A 547 -39.67 -53.27 12.29
C ILE A 547 -40.92 -52.72 13.01
N GLU A 548 -41.83 -53.59 13.47
CA GLU A 548 -43.04 -53.16 14.17
C GLU A 548 -42.71 -52.56 15.54
N SER A 549 -41.79 -53.19 16.28
CA SER A 549 -41.30 -52.68 17.58
C SER A 549 -40.54 -51.36 17.41
N ALA A 550 -39.74 -51.22 16.34
CA ALA A 550 -39.04 -49.99 16.03
C ALA A 550 -39.99 -48.83 15.70
N SER A 551 -41.10 -49.09 15.00
CA SER A 551 -42.10 -48.08 14.67
C SER A 551 -42.76 -47.46 15.93
N GLN A 552 -42.87 -48.24 17.01
CA GLN A 552 -43.50 -47.80 18.26
C GLN A 552 -42.71 -46.69 18.96
N ILE A 553 -41.40 -46.54 18.71
CA ILE A 553 -40.58 -45.43 19.24
C ILE A 553 -41.18 -44.08 18.82
N PHE A 554 -41.65 -44.00 17.58
CA PHE A 554 -42.16 -42.77 16.95
C PHE A 554 -43.68 -42.63 17.07
N ALA A 555 -44.37 -43.56 17.73
CA ALA A 555 -45.83 -43.53 17.89
C ALA A 555 -46.31 -42.30 18.70
N VAL A 556 -45.49 -41.82 19.64
CA VAL A 556 -45.79 -40.65 20.45
C VAL A 556 -44.95 -39.46 19.98
N LYS A 557 -45.60 -38.45 19.39
CA LYS A 557 -44.95 -37.26 18.82
C LYS A 557 -44.07 -36.50 19.83
N ASP A 558 -44.54 -36.39 21.08
CA ASP A 558 -43.81 -35.77 22.20
C ASP A 558 -43.75 -36.71 23.40
N PHE A 559 -42.86 -37.69 23.34
CA PHE A 559 -42.72 -38.66 24.42
C PHE A 559 -42.22 -38.03 25.73
N ILE A 560 -41.44 -36.95 25.67
CA ILE A 560 -40.91 -36.27 26.86
C ILE A 560 -42.06 -35.55 27.59
N GLY A 561 -42.91 -34.85 26.85
CA GLY A 561 -44.09 -34.19 27.39
C GLY A 561 -45.07 -35.19 28.01
N ASP A 562 -45.37 -36.28 27.30
CA ASP A 562 -46.26 -37.34 27.79
C ASP A 562 -45.70 -38.02 29.06
N LEU A 563 -44.40 -38.36 29.06
CA LEU A 563 -43.69 -38.87 30.24
C LEU A 563 -43.84 -37.92 31.43
N CYS A 564 -43.48 -36.65 31.23
CA CYS A 564 -43.51 -35.63 32.27
C CYS A 564 -44.91 -35.46 32.86
N ASN A 565 -45.93 -35.34 32.00
CA ASN A 565 -47.32 -35.17 32.43
C ASN A 565 -47.82 -36.37 33.23
N GLN A 566 -47.53 -37.59 32.76
CA GLN A 566 -47.94 -38.81 33.46
C GLN A 566 -47.24 -38.94 34.82
N MET A 567 -45.93 -38.68 34.88
CA MET A 567 -45.17 -38.75 36.14
C MET A 567 -45.61 -37.67 37.14
N ALA A 568 -45.79 -36.43 36.68
CA ALA A 568 -46.25 -35.35 37.54
C ALA A 568 -47.66 -35.61 38.09
N SER A 569 -48.55 -36.19 37.30
CA SER A 569 -49.88 -36.59 37.78
C SER A 569 -49.77 -37.60 38.94
N LYS A 570 -48.94 -38.65 38.79
CA LYS A 570 -48.72 -39.66 39.83
C LYS A 570 -48.08 -39.11 41.10
N VAL A 571 -47.03 -38.29 40.94
CA VAL A 571 -46.35 -37.67 42.09
C VAL A 571 -47.29 -36.70 42.80
N ARG A 572 -48.08 -35.91 42.07
CA ARG A 572 -49.04 -34.98 42.66
C ARG A 572 -50.10 -35.69 43.49
N ALA A 573 -50.65 -36.78 42.99
CA ALA A 573 -51.61 -37.59 43.74
C ALA A 573 -51.01 -38.15 45.05
N ALA A 574 -49.75 -38.60 45.02
CA ALA A 574 -49.08 -39.15 46.20
C ALA A 574 -48.68 -38.07 47.23
N VAL A 575 -48.18 -36.92 46.78
CA VAL A 575 -47.78 -35.82 47.67
C VAL A 575 -48.99 -35.20 48.37
N ALA A 576 -50.12 -35.04 47.65
CA ALA A 576 -51.35 -34.52 48.22
C ALA A 576 -51.95 -35.39 49.34
N SER A 577 -51.54 -36.67 49.41
CA SER A 577 -52.03 -37.63 50.42
C SER A 577 -51.24 -37.61 51.75
N VAL A 578 -50.14 -36.84 51.84
CA VAL A 578 -49.20 -36.86 52.97
C VAL A 578 -48.90 -35.45 53.49
N VAL A 579 -48.77 -35.32 54.81
CA VAL A 579 -48.39 -34.08 55.52
C VAL A 579 -46.92 -33.73 55.26
N PHE A 580 -46.59 -32.44 55.22
CA PHE A 580 -45.26 -31.94 54.84
C PHE A 580 -44.08 -32.56 55.63
N ASP A 581 -44.13 -32.68 56.96
CA ASP A 581 -43.01 -33.23 57.75
C ASP A 581 -42.72 -34.70 57.39
N LYS A 582 -43.78 -35.50 57.21
CA LYS A 582 -43.66 -36.91 56.79
C LYS A 582 -43.14 -37.02 55.36
N PHE A 583 -43.57 -36.10 54.48
CA PHE A 583 -43.02 -35.98 53.13
C PHE A 583 -41.55 -35.60 53.15
N HIS A 584 -41.13 -34.62 53.96
CA HIS A 584 -39.74 -34.17 54.06
C HIS A 584 -38.80 -35.32 54.49
N LYS A 585 -39.21 -36.12 55.49
CA LYS A 585 -38.46 -37.28 55.98
C LYS A 585 -38.46 -38.48 55.01
N THR A 586 -39.51 -38.66 54.20
CA THR A 586 -39.75 -39.89 53.42
C THR A 586 -39.88 -39.65 51.91
N SER A 587 -39.51 -38.46 51.43
CA SER A 587 -39.73 -37.98 50.05
C SER A 587 -39.21 -38.96 48.99
N ALA A 588 -37.99 -39.47 49.16
CA ALA A 588 -37.37 -40.43 48.26
C ALA A 588 -38.17 -41.73 48.11
N LYS A 589 -38.63 -42.31 49.22
CA LYS A 589 -39.40 -43.55 49.20
C LYS A 589 -40.81 -43.31 48.63
N LEU A 590 -41.45 -42.20 48.99
CA LEU A 590 -42.81 -41.89 48.56
C LEU A 590 -42.88 -41.68 47.04
N ILE A 591 -42.00 -40.85 46.48
CA ILE A 591 -41.98 -40.53 45.05
C ILE A 591 -41.67 -41.78 44.21
N ARG A 592 -40.70 -42.60 44.64
CA ARG A 592 -40.38 -43.86 43.95
C ARG A 592 -41.56 -44.84 44.00
N THR A 593 -42.23 -44.96 45.13
CA THR A 593 -43.41 -45.83 45.27
C THR A 593 -44.57 -45.35 44.38
N ALA A 594 -44.78 -44.03 44.27
CA ALA A 594 -45.82 -43.45 43.42
C ALA A 594 -45.59 -43.70 41.93
N ILE A 595 -44.32 -43.66 41.49
CA ILE A 595 -43.96 -43.78 40.07
C ILE A 595 -43.91 -45.25 39.64
N PHE A 596 -43.15 -46.07 40.37
CA PHE A 596 -42.91 -47.47 40.01
C PHE A 596 -44.03 -48.41 40.47
N GLY A 597 -44.78 -48.04 41.50
CA GLY A 597 -45.73 -48.94 42.16
C GLY A 597 -45.07 -49.99 43.04
N THR A 598 -45.89 -50.79 43.72
CA THR A 598 -45.46 -51.94 44.53
C THR A 598 -45.80 -53.25 43.83
N ASP A 599 -44.91 -54.23 43.93
CA ASP A 599 -45.17 -55.62 43.56
C ASP A 599 -46.09 -56.32 44.57
N GLU A 600 -46.55 -57.52 44.23
CA GLU A 600 -47.44 -58.37 45.06
C GLU A 600 -46.86 -58.66 46.46
N ASN A 601 -45.54 -58.54 46.61
CA ASN A 601 -44.80 -58.71 47.87
C ASN A 601 -44.48 -57.38 48.60
N GLY A 602 -45.11 -56.26 48.20
CA GLY A 602 -44.92 -54.94 48.84
C GLY A 602 -43.57 -54.26 48.57
N LYS A 603 -42.74 -54.81 47.68
CA LYS A 603 -41.47 -54.20 47.23
C LYS A 603 -41.69 -53.25 46.05
N ILE A 604 -40.89 -52.18 45.97
CA ILE A 604 -40.99 -51.19 44.87
C ILE A 604 -40.44 -51.81 43.58
N ARG A 605 -41.18 -51.69 42.47
CA ARG A 605 -40.73 -52.16 41.15
C ARG A 605 -39.45 -51.46 40.71
N LYS A 606 -38.60 -52.17 39.96
CA LYS A 606 -37.32 -51.63 39.47
C LYS A 606 -37.48 -50.72 38.26
N GLU A 607 -38.51 -50.94 37.45
CA GLU A 607 -38.67 -50.28 36.15
C GLU A 607 -40.15 -49.94 35.93
N TYR A 608 -40.42 -48.82 35.26
CA TYR A 608 -41.76 -48.45 34.82
C TYR A 608 -41.80 -48.42 33.29
N LEU A 609 -42.68 -49.24 32.68
CA LEU A 609 -42.83 -49.35 31.24
C LEU A 609 -44.06 -48.56 30.76
N MET A 610 -43.85 -47.65 29.82
CA MET A 610 -44.91 -47.01 29.04
C MET A 610 -45.18 -47.84 27.78
N VAL A 611 -46.34 -48.52 27.78
CA VAL A 611 -46.73 -49.47 26.72
C VAL A 611 -46.88 -48.82 25.33
N LYS A 612 -47.17 -47.51 25.26
CA LYS A 612 -47.46 -46.82 24.00
C LYS A 612 -46.24 -46.64 23.09
N ASN A 613 -45.04 -46.51 23.65
CA ASN A 613 -43.81 -46.20 22.92
C ASN A 613 -42.59 -47.01 23.40
N ASN A 614 -42.82 -48.05 24.20
CA ASN A 614 -41.78 -48.87 24.83
C ASN A 614 -40.73 -48.08 25.63
N LEU A 615 -41.11 -46.92 26.17
CA LEU A 615 -40.24 -46.13 27.02
C LEU A 615 -40.19 -46.74 28.42
N VAL A 616 -38.98 -47.02 28.89
CA VAL A 616 -38.72 -47.58 30.22
C VAL A 616 -38.04 -46.54 31.07
N ILE A 617 -38.62 -46.25 32.23
CA ILE A 617 -37.99 -45.46 33.29
C ILE A 617 -37.29 -46.43 34.23
N THR A 618 -35.99 -46.23 34.45
CA THR A 618 -35.17 -47.10 35.30
C THR A 618 -34.91 -46.50 36.68
N ASN A 619 -34.83 -45.17 36.76
CA ASN A 619 -34.59 -44.49 38.03
C ASN A 619 -35.20 -43.08 38.02
N VAL A 620 -35.53 -42.59 39.22
CA VAL A 620 -36.01 -41.22 39.46
C VAL A 620 -35.16 -40.58 40.55
N ASP A 621 -34.48 -39.51 40.17
CA ASP A 621 -33.64 -38.73 41.06
C ASP A 621 -34.36 -37.42 41.43
N ILE A 622 -34.53 -37.21 42.73
CA ILE A 622 -35.05 -35.95 43.27
C ILE A 622 -33.86 -35.01 43.45
N LYS A 623 -33.76 -33.98 42.62
CA LYS A 623 -32.65 -33.02 42.68
C LYS A 623 -32.89 -31.96 43.74
N THR A 624 -34.08 -31.36 43.77
CA THR A 624 -34.43 -30.34 44.75
C THR A 624 -35.88 -30.48 45.19
N VAL A 625 -36.10 -30.20 46.48
CA VAL A 625 -37.41 -30.08 47.11
C VAL A 625 -37.43 -28.74 47.82
N GLU A 626 -38.16 -27.77 47.28
CA GLU A 626 -38.20 -26.42 47.83
C GLU A 626 -39.63 -26.03 48.18
N PRO A 627 -39.91 -25.53 49.40
CA PRO A 627 -41.17 -24.84 49.65
C PRO A 627 -41.19 -23.55 48.82
N VAL A 628 -42.31 -23.32 48.13
CA VAL A 628 -42.53 -22.13 47.30
C VAL A 628 -42.77 -20.91 48.18
N ASP A 629 -43.47 -21.10 49.31
CA ASP A 629 -43.72 -20.04 50.27
C ASP A 629 -42.47 -19.71 51.13
N ASN A 630 -42.18 -18.41 51.24
CA ASN A 630 -41.02 -17.90 51.95
C ASN A 630 -41.21 -17.98 53.47
N GLN A 631 -42.45 -17.90 53.97
CA GLN A 631 -42.73 -18.05 55.41
C GLN A 631 -42.40 -19.48 55.89
N THR A 632 -42.84 -20.50 55.17
CA THR A 632 -42.52 -21.91 55.46
C THR A 632 -41.02 -22.18 55.44
N ARG A 633 -40.27 -21.54 54.53
CA ARG A 633 -38.80 -21.63 54.47
C ARG A 633 -38.13 -21.03 55.71
N GLN A 634 -38.57 -19.85 56.15
CA GLN A 634 -38.05 -19.21 57.36
C GLN A 634 -38.36 -20.01 58.62
N SER A 635 -39.56 -20.59 58.71
CA SER A 635 -39.94 -21.46 59.83
C SER A 635 -39.04 -22.70 59.91
N LEU A 636 -38.70 -23.31 58.77
CA LEU A 636 -37.74 -24.42 58.74
C LEU A 636 -36.33 -24.00 59.16
N GLN A 637 -35.87 -22.83 58.72
CA GLN A 637 -34.55 -22.31 59.09
C GLN A 637 -34.44 -22.03 60.60
N ARG A 638 -35.52 -21.52 61.22
CA ARG A 638 -35.59 -21.34 62.68
C ARG A 638 -35.53 -22.67 63.41
N SER A 639 -36.26 -23.69 62.94
CA SER A 639 -36.21 -25.03 63.54
C SER A 639 -34.82 -25.66 63.46
N VAL A 640 -34.08 -25.49 62.35
CA VAL A 640 -32.70 -25.98 62.22
C VAL A 640 -31.75 -25.21 63.15
N SER A 641 -31.91 -23.89 63.25
CA SER A 641 -31.10 -23.05 64.15
C SER A 641 -31.29 -23.45 65.61
N LEU A 642 -32.54 -23.67 66.03
CA LEU A 642 -32.88 -24.17 67.37
C LEU A 642 -32.29 -25.57 67.61
N ALA A 643 -32.31 -26.46 66.62
CA ALA A 643 -31.72 -27.78 66.76
C ALA A 643 -30.19 -27.73 66.97
N ILE A 644 -29.49 -26.85 66.26
CA ILE A 644 -28.06 -26.61 66.44
C ILE A 644 -27.78 -25.98 67.80
N GLU A 645 -28.59 -25.02 68.24
CA GLU A 645 -28.45 -24.40 69.56
C GLU A 645 -28.61 -25.44 70.67
N ILE A 646 -29.62 -26.31 70.56
CA ILE A 646 -29.84 -27.42 71.50
C ILE A 646 -28.67 -28.40 71.50
N SER A 647 -28.13 -28.78 70.33
CA SER A 647 -26.98 -29.70 70.29
C SER A 647 -25.71 -29.06 70.88
N THR A 648 -25.50 -27.77 70.62
CA THR A 648 -24.35 -27.01 71.12
C THR A 648 -24.45 -26.87 72.64
N LYS A 649 -25.60 -26.46 73.18
CA LYS A 649 -25.84 -26.40 74.63
C LYS A 649 -25.69 -27.76 75.29
N LYS A 650 -26.16 -28.83 74.66
CA LYS A 650 -25.99 -30.20 75.19
C LYS A 650 -24.50 -30.59 75.24
N GLN A 651 -23.73 -30.25 74.20
CA GLN A 651 -22.30 -30.54 74.15
C GLN A 651 -21.51 -29.68 75.13
N GLU A 652 -21.86 -28.40 75.29
CA GLU A 652 -21.30 -27.48 76.27
C GLU A 652 -21.56 -27.95 77.69
N GLN A 653 -22.80 -28.33 78.02
CA GLN A 653 -23.16 -28.89 79.32
C GLN A 653 -22.43 -30.21 79.60
N ALA A 654 -22.30 -31.08 78.60
CA ALA A 654 -21.54 -32.32 78.76
C ALA A 654 -20.05 -32.05 79.01
N ALA A 655 -19.46 -31.08 78.31
CA ALA A 655 -18.06 -30.70 78.53
C ALA A 655 -17.85 -30.04 79.90
N GLN A 656 -18.75 -29.16 80.34
CA GLN A 656 -18.75 -28.57 81.68
C GLN A 656 -18.84 -29.64 82.76
N HIS A 657 -19.76 -30.59 82.63
CA HIS A 657 -19.93 -31.66 83.62
C HIS A 657 -18.70 -32.59 83.70
N VAL A 658 -18.00 -32.83 82.58
CA VAL A 658 -16.74 -33.57 82.58
C VAL A 658 -15.62 -32.75 83.24
N ALA A 659 -15.55 -31.44 82.96
CA ALA A 659 -14.58 -30.55 83.57
C ALA A 659 -14.81 -30.45 85.10
N GLU A 660 -16.04 -30.28 85.57
CA GLU A 660 -16.40 -30.25 86.99
C GLU A 660 -16.07 -31.57 87.69
N GLN A 661 -16.28 -32.72 87.03
CA GLN A 661 -15.93 -34.02 87.60
C GLN A 661 -14.41 -34.18 87.74
N GLN A 662 -13.63 -33.74 86.74
CA GLN A 662 -12.17 -33.73 86.80
C GLN A 662 -11.66 -32.75 87.86
N GLU A 663 -12.28 -31.58 87.99
CA GLU A 663 -11.93 -30.59 89.00
C GLU A 663 -12.21 -31.12 90.41
N GLN A 664 -13.37 -31.74 90.67
CA GLN A 664 -13.65 -32.38 91.95
C GLN A 664 -12.68 -33.52 92.28
N GLN A 665 -12.33 -34.35 91.29
CA GLN A 665 -11.39 -35.44 91.50
C GLN A 665 -9.98 -34.90 91.80
N ALA A 666 -9.52 -33.92 91.04
CA ALA A 666 -8.25 -33.25 91.29
C ALA A 666 -8.24 -32.55 92.65
N GLN A 667 -9.32 -31.87 93.04
CA GLN A 667 -9.46 -31.22 94.34
C GLN A 667 -9.38 -32.25 95.48
N GLY A 668 -10.06 -33.39 95.34
CA GLY A 668 -10.01 -34.48 96.31
C GLY A 668 -8.62 -35.11 96.46
N GLU A 669 -7.91 -35.32 95.36
CA GLU A 669 -6.51 -35.79 95.37
C GLU A 669 -5.57 -34.75 95.97
N LEU A 670 -5.75 -33.47 95.65
CA LEU A 670 -4.96 -32.36 96.18
C LEU A 670 -5.20 -32.18 97.68
N ASP A 671 -6.43 -32.32 98.17
CA ASP A 671 -6.74 -32.28 99.60
C ASP A 671 -6.13 -33.47 100.36
N GLN A 672 -6.14 -34.67 99.77
CA GLN A 672 -5.46 -35.84 100.36
C GLN A 672 -3.95 -35.62 100.45
N LEU A 673 -3.32 -35.15 99.36
CA LEU A 673 -1.90 -34.82 99.33
C LEU A 673 -1.58 -33.70 100.33
N ARG A 674 -2.42 -32.66 100.42
CA ARG A 674 -2.24 -31.56 101.36
C ARG A 674 -2.30 -32.04 102.80
N ILE A 675 -3.23 -32.94 103.14
CA ILE A 675 -3.30 -33.53 104.48
C ILE A 675 -2.06 -34.37 104.76
N GLU A 676 -1.57 -35.15 103.79
CA GLU A 676 -0.36 -35.97 103.96
C GLU A 676 0.89 -35.10 104.14
N ASP A 677 1.00 -34.02 103.37
CA ASP A 677 2.07 -33.03 103.48
C ASP A 677 1.95 -32.23 104.79
N ASP A 678 0.75 -31.85 105.21
CA ASP A 678 0.49 -31.18 106.50
C ASP A 678 0.86 -32.11 107.66
N LEU A 679 0.60 -33.42 107.58
CA LEU A 679 1.02 -34.40 108.59
C LEU A 679 2.56 -34.53 108.64
N LYS A 680 3.23 -34.59 107.48
CA LYS A 680 4.70 -34.61 107.41
C LYS A 680 5.30 -33.29 107.90
N ALA A 681 4.67 -32.17 107.56
CA ALA A 681 5.06 -30.84 107.97
C ALA A 681 4.87 -30.65 109.48
N GLU A 682 3.76 -31.08 110.07
CA GLU A 682 3.54 -31.07 111.52
C GLU A 682 4.55 -31.97 112.24
N ALA A 683 4.85 -33.17 111.74
CA ALA A 683 5.88 -34.03 112.32
C ALA A 683 7.29 -33.40 112.25
N ALA A 684 7.62 -32.73 111.14
CA ALA A 684 8.87 -31.98 111.00
C ALA A 684 8.88 -30.71 111.87
N LYS A 685 7.75 -30.02 111.97
CA LYS A 685 7.55 -28.80 112.77
C LYS A 685 7.63 -29.10 114.25
N GLN A 686 7.15 -30.25 114.70
CA GLN A 686 7.33 -30.70 116.09
C GLN A 686 8.83 -30.86 116.40
N LYS A 687 9.60 -31.52 115.52
CA LYS A 687 11.06 -31.65 115.67
C LYS A 687 11.78 -30.31 115.58
N LEU A 688 11.35 -29.46 114.65
CA LEU A 688 11.90 -28.13 114.46
C LEU A 688 11.62 -27.25 115.67
N LEU A 689 10.40 -27.25 116.22
CA LEU A 689 10.04 -26.55 117.46
C LEU A 689 10.85 -27.05 118.65
N GLU A 690 11.12 -28.36 118.74
CA GLU A 690 11.98 -28.89 119.79
C GLU A 690 13.43 -28.39 119.68
N MET A 691 13.96 -28.33 118.45
CA MET A 691 15.29 -27.77 118.18
C MET A 691 15.33 -26.25 118.28
N GLU A 692 14.26 -25.56 117.89
CA GLU A 692 14.10 -24.12 118.01
C GLU A 692 14.01 -23.72 119.47
N ASN A 693 13.26 -24.44 120.30
CA ASN A 693 13.23 -24.16 121.73
C ASN A 693 14.63 -24.32 122.34
N LYS A 694 15.37 -25.38 121.98
CA LYS A 694 16.79 -25.55 122.40
C LYS A 694 17.68 -24.43 121.85
N SER A 695 17.50 -24.03 120.60
CA SER A 695 18.27 -22.96 119.96
C SER A 695 17.89 -21.58 120.50
N GLN A 696 16.63 -21.34 120.84
CA GLN A 696 16.13 -20.14 121.49
C GLN A 696 16.66 -20.02 122.91
N GLU A 697 16.73 -21.12 123.65
CA GLU A 697 17.37 -21.15 124.95
C GLU A 697 18.86 -20.77 124.84
N VAL A 698 19.59 -21.36 123.89
CA VAL A 698 21.00 -21.04 123.63
C VAL A 698 21.19 -19.62 123.08
N THR A 699 20.33 -19.15 122.18
CA THR A 699 20.43 -17.81 121.58
C THR A 699 19.97 -16.72 122.53
N GLN A 700 18.97 -16.94 123.39
CA GLN A 700 18.64 -15.98 124.46
C GLN A 700 19.77 -15.88 125.47
N GLN A 701 20.36 -17.02 125.88
CA GLN A 701 21.56 -16.99 126.71
C GLN A 701 22.71 -16.27 125.99
N GLY A 702 22.97 -16.62 124.73
CA GLY A 702 24.02 -16.03 123.91
C GLY A 702 23.81 -14.55 123.61
N SER A 703 22.59 -14.10 123.32
CA SER A 703 22.25 -12.72 123.04
C SER A 703 22.31 -11.88 124.30
N ALA A 704 21.79 -12.38 125.43
CA ALA A 704 21.91 -11.67 126.70
C ALA A 704 23.38 -11.48 127.10
N ILE A 705 24.23 -12.50 126.88
CA ILE A 705 25.67 -12.41 127.13
C ILE A 705 26.35 -11.47 126.11
N ALA A 706 26.06 -11.63 124.82
CA ALA A 706 26.69 -10.86 123.75
C ALA A 706 26.27 -9.39 123.73
N GLU A 707 25.01 -9.07 124.03
CA GLU A 707 24.50 -7.70 124.11
C GLU A 707 25.06 -6.99 125.33
N ALA A 708 25.12 -7.67 126.48
CA ALA A 708 25.81 -7.15 127.65
C ALA A 708 27.30 -6.87 127.36
N GLU A 709 27.99 -7.76 126.65
CA GLU A 709 29.38 -7.54 126.24
C GLU A 709 29.54 -6.46 125.15
N ALA A 710 28.64 -6.38 124.18
CA ALA A 710 28.72 -5.48 123.05
C ALA A 710 28.44 -4.04 123.45
N ILE A 711 27.44 -3.79 124.32
CA ILE A 711 27.17 -2.47 124.88
C ILE A 711 28.40 -1.99 125.67
N ALA A 712 28.96 -2.86 126.53
CA ALA A 712 30.15 -2.54 127.30
C ALA A 712 31.37 -2.22 126.40
N LYS A 713 31.62 -3.01 125.35
CA LYS A 713 32.74 -2.78 124.41
C LYS A 713 32.50 -1.56 123.51
N ALA A 714 31.27 -1.32 123.05
CA ALA A 714 30.96 -0.21 122.14
C ALA A 714 31.12 1.15 122.83
N GLU A 715 30.61 1.29 124.06
CA GLU A 715 30.81 2.51 124.85
C GLU A 715 32.29 2.78 125.13
N GLN A 716 33.06 1.72 125.44
CA GLN A 716 34.50 1.81 125.66
C GLN A 716 35.26 2.28 124.42
N ILE A 717 34.98 1.71 123.25
CA ILE A 717 35.65 2.06 121.99
C ILE A 717 35.30 3.49 121.56
N LYS A 718 34.02 3.87 121.67
CA LYS A 718 33.53 5.18 121.22
C LYS A 718 34.18 6.31 122.03
N ALA A 719 34.24 6.15 123.35
CA ALA A 719 34.90 7.10 124.24
C ALA A 719 36.40 7.24 123.93
N GLN A 720 37.11 6.14 123.65
CA GLN A 720 38.53 6.18 123.28
C GLN A 720 38.76 6.85 121.92
N LYS A 721 37.93 6.55 120.92
CA LYS A 721 38.10 7.07 119.56
C LYS A 721 37.79 8.56 119.46
N GLU A 722 36.80 9.07 120.18
CA GLU A 722 36.53 10.51 120.22
C GLU A 722 37.70 11.30 120.82
N TYR A 723 38.35 10.75 121.86
CA TYR A 723 39.55 11.33 122.44
C TYR A 723 40.74 11.34 121.46
N GLU A 724 41.03 10.20 120.82
CA GLU A 724 42.11 10.09 119.83
C GLU A 724 41.87 10.99 118.61
N LEU A 725 40.65 11.03 118.08
CA LEU A 725 40.29 11.84 116.92
C LEU A 725 40.48 13.33 117.19
N ALA A 726 40.11 13.80 118.38
CA ALA A 726 40.32 15.19 118.80
C ALA A 726 41.82 15.54 118.87
N GLN A 727 42.67 14.65 119.40
CA GLN A 727 44.12 14.86 119.41
C GLN A 727 44.71 14.89 118.00
N LEU A 728 44.32 13.95 117.15
CA LEU A 728 44.86 13.85 115.79
C LEU A 728 44.45 15.04 114.92
N ARG A 729 43.20 15.52 115.03
CA ARG A 729 42.75 16.72 114.30
C ARG A 729 43.51 17.97 114.71
N ALA A 730 43.82 18.13 115.98
CA ALA A 730 44.62 19.25 116.47
C ALA A 730 46.07 19.19 115.94
N ARG A 731 46.67 17.98 115.92
CA ARG A 731 48.01 17.78 115.35
C ARG A 731 48.06 18.02 113.84
N ALA A 732 47.09 17.48 113.09
CA ALA A 732 47.01 17.64 111.64
C ALA A 732 46.92 19.12 111.26
N ASN A 733 46.01 19.90 111.88
CA ASN A 733 45.88 21.33 111.61
C ASN A 733 47.16 22.12 111.91
N LYS A 734 47.93 21.74 112.93
CA LYS A 734 49.19 22.38 113.26
C LYS A 734 50.26 22.12 112.19
N ILE A 735 50.41 20.86 111.78
CA ILE A 735 51.38 20.45 110.76
C ILE A 735 51.05 21.06 109.41
N GLU A 736 49.79 21.09 109.01
CA GLU A 736 49.34 21.61 107.72
C GLU A 736 49.63 23.12 107.58
N LYS A 737 49.42 23.89 108.66
CA LYS A 737 49.75 25.32 108.70
C LYS A 737 51.27 25.57 108.72
N GLU A 738 52.06 24.72 109.37
CA GLU A 738 53.52 24.81 109.38
C GLU A 738 54.14 24.45 108.01
N ALA A 739 53.63 23.42 107.34
CA ALA A 739 54.07 23.03 106.01
C ALA A 739 53.79 24.13 104.97
N ALA A 740 52.59 24.73 104.98
CA ALA A 740 52.22 25.80 104.05
C ALA A 740 53.07 27.07 104.21
N LEU A 741 53.53 27.38 105.42
CA LEU A 741 54.41 28.52 105.69
C LEU A 741 55.83 28.29 105.13
N LYS A 742 56.39 27.09 105.36
CA LYS A 742 57.76 26.74 104.94
C LYS A 742 57.92 26.64 103.42
N GLN A 743 56.93 26.10 102.72
CA GLN A 743 57.05 25.88 101.27
C GLN A 743 57.03 27.21 100.50
N LYS A 744 56.16 28.13 100.94
CA LYS A 744 56.05 29.49 100.38
C LYS A 744 57.33 30.31 100.53
N GLN A 745 58.06 30.11 101.63
CA GLN A 745 59.37 30.75 101.85
C GLN A 745 60.43 30.28 100.84
N LYS A 746 60.49 28.97 100.55
CA LYS A 746 61.52 28.43 99.64
C LYS A 746 61.24 28.64 98.15
N GLU A 747 59.97 28.69 97.73
CA GLU A 747 59.64 29.12 96.37
C GLU A 747 60.15 30.54 96.08
N GLN A 748 60.08 31.43 97.07
CA GLN A 748 60.64 32.79 96.97
C GLN A 748 62.17 32.80 96.95
N ASP A 749 62.84 31.91 97.68
CA ASP A 749 64.30 31.78 97.63
C ASP A 749 64.81 31.23 96.26
N GLN A 750 64.08 30.28 95.65
CA GLN A 750 64.42 29.75 94.33
C GLN A 750 64.21 30.77 93.20
N THR A 751 63.23 31.67 93.29
CA THR A 751 62.96 32.67 92.23
C THR A 751 64.00 33.80 92.20
N ILE A 752 64.44 34.29 93.36
CA ILE A 752 65.50 35.30 93.45
C ILE A 752 66.84 34.78 92.93
N LYS A 753 67.18 33.52 93.23
CA LYS A 753 68.42 32.88 92.74
C LYS A 753 68.48 32.73 91.22
N TYR A 754 67.37 32.32 90.60
CA TYR A 754 67.29 32.16 89.14
C TYR A 754 67.52 33.47 88.38
N GLU A 755 66.95 34.59 88.85
CA GLU A 755 67.11 35.90 88.19
C GLU A 755 68.53 36.44 88.27
N GLN A 756 69.29 36.14 89.33
CA GLN A 756 70.69 36.57 89.49
C GLN A 756 71.64 35.86 88.52
N GLU A 757 71.62 34.53 88.46
CA GLU A 757 72.57 33.78 87.62
C GLU A 757 72.26 33.91 86.12
N LYS A 758 70.99 34.07 85.75
CA LYS A 758 70.59 34.34 84.36
C LYS A 758 71.20 35.66 83.85
N ALA A 759 71.21 36.69 84.69
CA ALA A 759 71.86 37.96 84.37
C ALA A 759 73.39 37.81 84.24
N GLU A 760 73.99 36.92 85.04
CA GLU A 760 75.44 36.65 85.02
C GLU A 760 75.88 35.90 83.74
N LEU A 761 75.07 34.94 83.30
CA LEU A 761 75.28 34.16 82.07
C LEU A 761 75.12 35.02 80.80
N GLU A 762 74.22 36.01 80.80
CA GLU A 762 74.03 36.95 79.67
C GLU A 762 75.20 37.93 79.53
N ILE A 763 75.73 38.47 80.64
CA ILE A 763 76.90 39.34 80.63
C ILE A 763 78.15 38.58 80.13
N ARG A 764 78.32 37.30 80.52
CA ARG A 764 79.49 36.49 80.09
C ARG A 764 79.42 36.11 78.61
N ARG A 765 78.24 35.73 78.10
CA ARG A 765 78.01 35.42 76.68
C ARG A 765 78.32 36.61 75.76
N ALA A 766 77.92 37.82 76.14
CA ALA A 766 78.14 39.03 75.34
C ALA A 766 79.62 39.45 75.25
N LYS A 767 80.43 39.15 76.28
CA LYS A 767 81.87 39.42 76.28
C LYS A 767 82.65 38.42 75.41
N GLU A 768 82.38 37.13 75.49
CA GLU A 768 83.21 36.13 74.77
C GLU A 768 82.86 36.01 73.27
N LEU A 769 81.62 36.26 72.86
CA LEU A 769 81.29 36.35 71.43
C LEU A 769 82.00 37.53 70.73
N ALA A 770 82.19 38.65 71.43
CA ALA A 770 82.99 39.76 70.92
C ALA A 770 84.48 39.37 70.73
N THR A 771 84.96 38.38 71.49
CA THR A 771 86.30 37.78 71.31
C THR A 771 86.35 36.67 70.25
N ILE A 772 85.28 35.89 70.06
CA ILE A 772 85.15 34.89 68.97
C ILE A 772 85.39 35.54 67.60
N GLU A 773 84.78 36.67 67.28
CA GLU A 773 84.78 37.15 65.88
C GLU A 773 86.03 37.93 65.48
N SER A 774 86.73 38.53 66.44
CA SER A 774 87.99 39.21 66.17
C SER A 774 89.09 38.21 65.81
N ASN A 775 89.19 37.09 66.56
CA ASN A 775 90.22 36.07 66.31
C ASN A 775 89.91 35.15 65.11
N LYS A 776 88.62 34.88 64.81
CA LYS A 776 88.17 34.19 63.59
C LYS A 776 88.69 34.88 62.32
N PHE A 777 88.76 36.21 62.29
CA PHE A 777 89.08 36.92 61.06
C PHE A 777 90.57 36.99 60.75
N GLU A 778 91.42 37.01 61.79
CA GLU A 778 92.84 37.24 61.60
C GLU A 778 93.58 35.98 61.11
N GLN A 779 93.28 34.79 61.66
CA GLN A 779 94.01 33.56 61.30
C GLN A 779 93.41 32.76 60.13
N ILE A 780 92.18 33.06 59.68
CA ILE A 780 91.63 32.56 58.40
C ILE A 780 92.55 32.91 57.22
N ILE A 781 93.25 34.03 57.31
CA ILE A 781 93.81 34.63 56.11
C ILE A 781 95.31 34.38 56.00
N GLU A 782 96.00 34.37 57.13
CA GLU A 782 97.36 34.83 57.01
C GLU A 782 98.29 33.79 56.40
N ALA A 783 98.35 32.59 56.95
CA ALA A 783 99.65 31.95 56.84
C ALA A 783 99.72 30.90 55.74
N LEU A 784 98.96 29.82 55.86
CA LEU A 784 99.58 28.55 55.49
C LEU A 784 99.41 28.09 54.05
N GLY A 785 99.08 29.04 53.18
CA GLY A 785 99.51 29.00 51.80
C GLY A 785 98.66 28.07 50.95
N GLN A 786 98.08 28.65 49.90
CA GLN A 786 97.07 28.03 49.04
C GLN A 786 97.49 26.66 48.48
N ASP A 787 98.78 26.44 48.25
CA ASP A 787 99.28 25.22 47.62
C ASP A 787 99.04 23.97 48.50
N THR A 788 99.08 24.12 49.83
CA THR A 788 98.37 23.24 50.79
C THR A 788 97.23 24.00 51.47
N LEU A 789 96.21 24.40 50.73
CA LEU A 789 94.90 23.84 51.07
C LEU A 789 94.44 22.93 49.93
N ILE A 790 94.89 23.21 48.70
CA ILE A 790 94.60 22.43 47.48
C ILE A 790 95.17 21.01 47.56
N ALA A 791 96.44 20.86 47.94
CA ALA A 791 97.01 19.52 48.15
C ALA A 791 96.41 18.80 49.38
N MET A 792 95.68 19.50 50.25
CA MET A 792 95.01 18.95 51.43
C MET A 792 93.53 18.60 51.24
N ALA A 793 92.99 18.72 50.05
CA ALA A 793 91.80 17.90 49.79
C ALA A 793 92.20 16.53 49.20
N ASN A 794 93.12 16.51 48.23
CA ASN A 794 93.34 15.33 47.40
C ASN A 794 94.44 14.35 47.88
N ALA A 795 95.39 14.74 48.76
CA ALA A 795 96.61 13.95 48.98
C ALA A 795 96.55 12.80 50.02
N GLY A 796 95.55 12.72 50.92
CA GLY A 796 95.52 11.68 51.97
C GLY A 796 95.40 10.23 51.45
N PRO A 797 94.51 9.96 50.48
CA PRO A 797 94.46 8.67 49.78
C PRO A 797 95.72 8.34 48.95
N GLU A 798 96.62 9.30 48.73
CA GLU A 798 97.75 9.17 47.77
C GLU A 798 99.14 9.14 48.43
N MET A 799 99.26 9.64 49.66
CA MET A 799 100.51 9.58 50.41
C MET A 799 100.53 8.34 51.32
N GLN A 800 101.61 7.58 51.22
CA GLN A 800 102.04 6.69 52.30
C GLN A 800 101.16 5.44 52.59
N ALA A 801 100.59 4.66 51.68
CA ALA A 801 100.85 4.30 50.27
C ALA A 801 102.33 4.02 49.86
N GLU A 802 103.31 4.85 50.24
CA GLU A 802 104.77 4.56 50.23
C GLU A 802 105.32 3.89 51.52
N LEU A 803 104.51 3.73 52.58
CA LEU A 803 104.81 2.97 53.82
C LEU A 803 104.75 1.43 53.61
N LEU A 804 104.59 0.99 52.35
CA LEU A 804 104.77 -0.39 51.88
C LEU A 804 106.22 -0.68 51.39
N LYS A 805 107.23 0.15 51.73
CA LYS A 805 108.61 0.06 51.17
C LYS A 805 109.72 0.26 52.23
N GLY A 806 110.61 -0.71 52.42
CA GLY A 806 112.03 -0.39 52.73
C GLY A 806 112.71 -1.11 53.87
N LEU A 807 112.02 -1.41 54.97
CA LEU A 807 112.67 -2.05 56.10
C LEU A 807 111.71 -3.14 56.60
N GLY A 808 112.07 -4.42 56.47
CA GLY A 808 113.39 -4.94 56.09
C GLY A 808 114.58 -4.56 57.01
N LEU A 809 114.42 -4.44 58.29
CA LEU A 809 113.35 -5.08 58.98
C LEU A 809 112.30 -4.09 59.38
N GLN A 810 112.62 -2.84 59.72
CA GLN A 810 113.69 -2.26 60.55
C GLN A 810 113.14 -0.85 60.84
N GLY A 811 112.77 -0.51 62.05
CA GLY A 811 112.69 -1.24 63.29
C GLY A 811 112.31 -0.28 64.40
N TYR A 812 112.08 -0.84 65.59
CA TYR A 812 112.23 -0.23 66.94
C TYR A 812 111.32 0.98 67.24
N ILE A 813 110.17 0.84 67.93
CA ILE A 813 109.94 0.59 69.38
C ILE A 813 110.75 1.51 70.30
N PHE A 814 110.05 2.37 71.06
CA PHE A 814 110.22 2.76 72.47
C PHE A 814 109.23 3.93 72.76
N THR A 815 108.00 3.69 73.23
CA THR A 815 107.51 3.48 74.62
C THR A 815 107.66 4.65 75.60
N ASP A 816 106.52 4.85 76.26
CA ASP A 816 106.33 5.28 77.66
C ASP A 816 106.38 6.79 77.95
N GLY A 817 105.40 7.39 78.61
CA GLY A 817 104.21 6.88 79.30
C GLY A 817 103.27 8.07 79.49
N ASN A 818 101.95 7.96 79.50
CA ASN A 818 101.21 7.05 80.36
C ASN A 818 99.75 6.91 79.86
N ASN A 819 99.57 6.82 78.54
CA ASN A 819 98.56 5.99 77.84
C ASN A 819 98.17 6.57 76.46
N PRO A 820 98.52 5.89 75.35
CA PRO A 820 98.17 6.25 73.99
C PRO A 820 96.84 5.68 73.52
N ILE A 821 96.27 6.44 72.59
CA ILE A 821 94.93 6.43 72.02
C ILE A 821 94.82 5.31 70.98
N ASN A 822 93.70 4.59 70.98
CA ASN A 822 93.43 3.73 69.84
C ASN A 822 91.96 3.66 69.43
N LEU A 823 91.85 3.85 68.11
CA LEU A 823 90.70 3.81 67.25
C LEU A 823 90.18 2.38 67.16
N PHE A 824 89.05 2.07 67.79
CA PHE A 824 88.16 1.01 67.29
C PHE A 824 86.69 1.15 67.75
N ASN A 825 86.27 2.19 68.50
CA ASN A 825 84.84 2.39 68.88
C ASN A 825 83.99 3.23 67.88
N GLY A 826 84.45 3.28 66.63
CA GLY A 826 83.61 3.30 65.42
C GLY A 826 83.51 1.92 64.76
N ALA A 827 83.87 0.84 65.46
CA ALA A 827 83.53 -0.53 65.11
C ALA A 827 82.89 -1.23 66.31
N GLN A 828 81.87 -0.57 66.85
CA GLN A 828 80.88 -1.27 67.65
C GLN A 828 81.35 -1.52 69.09
N GLN A 829 80.93 -0.63 69.98
CA GLN A 829 80.37 -1.05 71.28
C GLN A 829 79.19 -2.01 71.03
N LEU A 830 79.55 -3.19 70.53
CA LEU A 830 78.88 -4.48 70.56
C LEU A 830 79.37 -5.29 71.78
N ILE A 831 80.09 -4.68 72.73
CA ILE A 831 80.48 -5.30 74.01
C ILE A 831 80.24 -4.31 75.15
N GLY A 832 79.30 -4.67 76.03
CA GLY A 832 79.36 -4.46 77.48
C GLY A 832 79.23 -3.04 78.04
N GLY A 833 78.02 -2.72 78.53
CA GLY A 833 77.73 -2.75 79.97
C GLY A 833 78.29 -1.64 80.89
N ALA A 834 77.35 -1.12 81.69
CA ALA A 834 77.48 -0.37 82.95
C ALA A 834 77.87 1.12 82.81
N LEU A 835 76.97 2.09 83.02
CA LEU A 835 76.33 2.51 84.30
C LEU A 835 77.37 2.73 85.43
N PRO A 836 77.11 3.60 86.41
CA PRO A 836 76.19 4.75 86.47
C PRO A 836 76.89 6.00 87.03
N GLN A 837 76.23 7.14 86.96
CA GLN A 837 75.45 7.65 88.08
C GLN A 837 74.27 8.44 87.53
#